data_AF-A0A1V8V6V6-F1
#
_entry.id   AF-A0A1V8V6V6-F1
#
_cell.length_a   1.000
_cell.length_b   1.000
_cell.length_c   1.000
_cell.angle_alpha   90.00
_cell.angle_beta   90.00
_cell.angle_gamma   90.00
#
_symmetry.space_group_name_H-M   'P 1'
#
loop_
_entity.id
_entity.type
_entity.pdbx_description
1 polymer ?
#
loop_
_entity_poly.entity_id
_entity_poly.type
_entity_poly.pdbx_seq_one_letter_code
_entity_poly.pdbx_strand_id
1 'polypeptide(L)'
;PDFEGLPFVVPGGRFNELYGWDSYMETIGLLINDKVDLCENMVKHFCFCIRHYGKILNANRTYYLCRSQPPFLTDMALRIYDHIKQEPRALDFLREALLAAMKDYHDTWMSAPRYDPESGLSRYVPGGMGVPPETEASHFVHVLQPYADRHKMTFQEFVKAYNYGHVFEPELDEYFLHDRAVRESGHDTSYRLEKVAAHLATIDLNSCLYKIESDLGRCIRIYFNDRLEIPAEWRAKTHKVEFETSSYWDRQARNRRRQMDKLMWSEEEGMFFDYNTKLKQQTGYESATTFWALWAGAATPRQAQTMVEKALPKFEALGGLVSGTEKSRGAVGLHRPNRQWDFPFGWAPQQILAWTGLLRYGFEDDAQRLAYRWIYMVTKAFVDFNGVVVEKYDVTQAVDPHRVTAEYGNQGSDFKGVATEGFGWVNASYVYGLQIVNAHMKRALGALTTWDTFKKATQPEYALEDHGHVLKPFAAKPLHPAAQPNAQPVGMYGSKMTANESSADPLLDAHKGPEPGSPHASATSVPLQPVAVADRAVAAPVLTDTTAVAHAAASAAAPAPAPTPASPTTTPAIQHPTAIAMPAPLAPTFTPTLALTSPSSAPASALPTPQPDTLQHATLHPGPSTPVPHVRSHHRTGSDLGSSGSASSVGSGAGEGKRNEKIREKVKKYDELSGEKREKEY
;
A
#
# COMPACT_ATOMS: atom_id res chain seq x y z
N PRO A 1 -11.83 -34.07 -6.55
CA PRO A 1 -10.43 -33.93 -7.06
C PRO A 1 -9.46 -34.28 -5.94
N ASP A 2 -8.29 -34.81 -6.25
CA ASP A 2 -7.35 -35.29 -5.21
C ASP A 2 -6.57 -34.14 -4.54
N PHE A 3 -6.67 -32.94 -5.10
CA PHE A 3 -6.16 -31.68 -4.55
C PHE A 3 -7.21 -30.58 -4.65
N GLU A 4 -7.20 -29.67 -3.69
CA GLU A 4 -8.00 -28.44 -3.65
C GLU A 4 -7.05 -27.24 -3.48
N GLY A 5 -7.37 -26.11 -4.10
CA GLY A 5 -6.55 -24.90 -3.99
C GLY A 5 -6.78 -24.20 -2.67
N LEU A 6 -5.71 -23.77 -1.99
CA LEU A 6 -5.85 -22.95 -0.79
C LEU A 6 -6.57 -21.63 -1.14
N PRO A 7 -7.61 -21.21 -0.39
CA PRO A 7 -8.33 -19.97 -0.68
C PRO A 7 -7.45 -18.73 -0.42
N PHE A 8 -7.80 -17.63 -1.09
CA PHE A 8 -7.19 -16.31 -0.94
C PHE A 8 -8.24 -15.22 -1.17
N VAL A 9 -7.92 -13.97 -0.82
CA VAL A 9 -8.74 -12.79 -1.15
C VAL A 9 -8.18 -12.11 -2.40
N VAL A 10 -9.06 -11.44 -3.14
CA VAL A 10 -8.72 -10.63 -4.32
C VAL A 10 -9.16 -9.18 -4.07
N PRO A 11 -8.52 -8.16 -4.68
CA PRO A 11 -8.82 -6.76 -4.40
C PRO A 11 -10.27 -6.35 -4.73
N GLY A 12 -10.91 -7.01 -5.70
CA GLY A 12 -12.32 -6.81 -6.08
C GLY A 12 -12.51 -6.27 -7.50
N GLY A 13 -13.77 -6.25 -7.96
CA GLY A 13 -14.16 -5.79 -9.29
C GLY A 13 -13.54 -6.63 -10.40
N ARG A 14 -12.68 -6.01 -11.23
CA ARG A 14 -12.02 -6.70 -12.35
C ARG A 14 -10.88 -7.64 -11.92
N PHE A 15 -10.36 -7.49 -10.71
CA PHE A 15 -9.17 -8.18 -10.23
C PHE A 15 -9.53 -9.57 -9.67
N ASN A 16 -9.03 -10.63 -10.28
CA ASN A 16 -9.35 -12.03 -9.98
C ASN A 16 -8.09 -12.84 -9.60
N GLU A 17 -7.05 -12.15 -9.16
CA GLU A 17 -5.72 -12.68 -8.88
C GLU A 17 -5.33 -12.40 -7.42
N LEU A 18 -4.40 -13.20 -6.88
CA LEU A 18 -3.70 -12.88 -5.64
C LEU A 18 -2.69 -11.77 -5.92
N TYR A 19 -2.95 -10.53 -5.47
CA TYR A 19 -2.02 -9.40 -5.59
C TYR A 19 -1.10 -9.29 -4.36
N GLY A 20 0.17 -8.94 -4.60
CA GLY A 20 1.27 -9.00 -3.62
C GLY A 20 1.08 -8.10 -2.39
N TRP A 21 0.90 -6.79 -2.57
CA TRP A 21 0.79 -5.83 -1.45
C TRP A 21 -0.64 -5.66 -0.92
N ASP A 22 -1.66 -5.86 -1.76
CA ASP A 22 -3.07 -5.83 -1.40
C ASP A 22 -3.38 -6.85 -0.29
N SER A 23 -2.89 -8.09 -0.46
CA SER A 23 -3.06 -9.20 0.49
C SER A 23 -2.59 -8.87 1.92
N TYR A 24 -1.58 -8.00 2.08
CA TYR A 24 -1.12 -7.54 3.39
C TYR A 24 -2.11 -6.56 4.03
N MET A 25 -2.65 -5.62 3.25
CA MET A 25 -3.67 -4.69 3.71
C MET A 25 -4.96 -5.45 4.07
N GLU A 26 -5.38 -6.37 3.21
CA GLU A 26 -6.50 -7.29 3.45
C GLU A 26 -6.29 -8.12 4.72
N THR A 27 -5.09 -8.68 4.93
CA THR A 27 -4.74 -9.41 6.17
C THR A 27 -4.98 -8.60 7.43
N ILE A 28 -4.71 -7.28 7.42
CA ILE A 28 -4.97 -6.42 8.60
C ILE A 28 -6.48 -6.39 8.92
N GLY A 29 -7.35 -6.31 7.90
CA GLY A 29 -8.79 -6.37 8.10
C GLY A 29 -9.31 -7.76 8.47
N LEU A 30 -8.83 -8.79 7.77
CA LEU A 30 -9.21 -10.19 7.98
C LEU A 30 -8.91 -10.68 9.39
N LEU A 31 -7.76 -10.31 9.98
CA LEU A 31 -7.41 -10.65 11.36
C LEU A 31 -8.36 -9.99 12.38
N ILE A 32 -8.83 -8.76 12.13
CA ILE A 32 -9.84 -8.06 12.96
C ILE A 32 -11.22 -8.75 12.90
N ASN A 33 -11.45 -9.57 11.87
CA ASN A 33 -12.69 -10.32 11.64
C ASN A 33 -12.51 -11.85 11.78
N ASP A 34 -11.49 -12.27 12.53
CA ASP A 34 -11.18 -13.67 12.88
C ASP A 34 -10.97 -14.62 11.67
N LYS A 35 -10.54 -14.09 10.51
CA LYS A 35 -10.26 -14.86 9.27
C LYS A 35 -8.79 -15.25 9.15
N VAL A 36 -8.26 -15.80 10.24
CA VAL A 36 -6.82 -16.09 10.41
C VAL A 36 -6.34 -17.18 9.43
N ASP A 37 -7.19 -18.18 9.18
CA ASP A 37 -6.98 -19.27 8.22
C ASP A 37 -6.74 -18.76 6.79
N LEU A 38 -7.52 -17.77 6.37
CA LEU A 38 -7.41 -17.16 5.04
C LEU A 38 -6.13 -16.32 4.91
N CYS A 39 -5.74 -15.62 5.97
CA CYS A 39 -4.48 -14.87 6.05
C CYS A 39 -3.26 -15.80 5.92
N GLU A 40 -3.26 -16.93 6.65
CA GLU A 40 -2.20 -17.93 6.52
C GLU A 40 -2.09 -18.49 5.11
N ASN A 41 -3.22 -18.73 4.45
CA ASN A 41 -3.24 -19.32 3.11
C ASN A 41 -2.65 -18.36 2.07
N MET A 42 -2.87 -17.04 2.20
CA MET A 42 -2.16 -16.04 1.40
C MET A 42 -0.64 -16.03 1.67
N VAL A 43 -0.19 -16.19 2.93
CA VAL A 43 1.25 -16.37 3.23
C VAL A 43 1.81 -17.65 2.59
N LYS A 44 1.08 -18.78 2.64
CA LYS A 44 1.48 -20.04 1.99
C LYS A 44 1.61 -19.87 0.46
N HIS A 45 0.70 -19.12 -0.16
CA HIS A 45 0.82 -18.75 -1.59
C HIS A 45 2.05 -17.88 -1.88
N PHE A 46 2.42 -16.95 -0.99
CA PHE A 46 3.66 -16.18 -1.15
C PHE A 46 4.92 -17.03 -0.96
N CYS A 47 4.95 -17.93 0.02
CA CYS A 47 6.02 -18.93 0.15
C CYS A 47 6.13 -19.80 -1.11
N PHE A 48 5.01 -20.23 -1.69
CA PHE A 48 4.97 -20.96 -2.96
C PHE A 48 5.51 -20.12 -4.13
N CYS A 49 5.09 -18.86 -4.27
CA CYS A 49 5.57 -17.97 -5.33
C CYS A 49 7.08 -17.71 -5.23
N ILE A 50 7.60 -17.50 -4.02
CA ILE A 50 9.05 -17.34 -3.78
C ILE A 50 9.79 -18.66 -4.08
N ARG A 51 9.22 -19.82 -3.72
CA ARG A 51 9.81 -21.13 -3.97
C ARG A 51 9.89 -21.48 -5.46
N HIS A 52 8.84 -21.19 -6.23
CA HIS A 52 8.68 -21.65 -7.62
C HIS A 52 8.91 -20.58 -8.70
N TYR A 53 8.60 -19.32 -8.42
CA TYR A 53 8.78 -18.17 -9.34
C TYR A 53 9.88 -17.19 -8.88
N GLY A 54 10.51 -17.49 -7.75
CA GLY A 54 11.67 -16.78 -7.20
C GLY A 54 11.36 -15.43 -6.54
N LYS A 55 10.09 -15.04 -6.42
CA LYS A 55 9.64 -13.79 -5.79
C LYS A 55 8.14 -13.83 -5.46
N ILE A 56 7.65 -12.87 -4.66
CA ILE A 56 6.22 -12.51 -4.66
C ILE A 56 5.91 -11.84 -6.01
N LEU A 57 4.90 -12.32 -6.72
CA LEU A 57 4.50 -11.74 -8.01
C LEU A 57 3.63 -10.49 -7.81
N ASN A 58 3.61 -9.61 -8.81
CA ASN A 58 2.65 -8.50 -8.92
C ASN A 58 1.21 -9.02 -8.72
N ALA A 59 0.87 -10.07 -9.48
CA ALA A 59 -0.18 -11.04 -9.15
C ALA A 59 0.12 -12.41 -9.78
N ASN A 60 -0.69 -13.44 -9.53
CA ASN A 60 -0.46 -14.81 -10.02
C ASN A 60 -0.84 -15.08 -11.50
N ARG A 61 -0.42 -14.19 -12.43
CA ARG A 61 -0.58 -14.33 -13.90
C ARG A 61 0.77 -14.48 -14.62
N THR A 62 0.77 -15.09 -15.81
CA THR A 62 1.99 -15.36 -16.60
C THR A 62 2.78 -14.10 -16.98
N TYR A 63 2.09 -13.03 -17.39
CA TYR A 63 2.69 -11.74 -17.74
C TYR A 63 3.29 -10.99 -16.53
N TYR A 64 3.02 -11.45 -15.31
CA TYR A 64 3.59 -10.88 -14.08
C TYR A 64 4.83 -11.64 -13.56
N LEU A 65 5.26 -12.76 -14.16
CA LEU A 65 6.39 -13.58 -13.68
C LEU A 65 7.72 -12.80 -13.51
N CYS A 66 7.91 -11.71 -14.27
CA CYS A 66 9.09 -10.84 -14.21
C CYS A 66 8.98 -9.67 -13.22
N ARG A 67 7.82 -9.45 -12.58
CA ARG A 67 7.47 -8.25 -11.81
C ARG A 67 6.92 -8.59 -10.42
N SER A 68 7.35 -7.84 -9.43
CA SER A 68 6.95 -7.96 -8.02
C SER A 68 5.89 -6.90 -7.62
N GLN A 69 5.73 -6.70 -6.31
CA GLN A 69 5.07 -5.57 -5.66
C GLN A 69 5.80 -5.22 -4.34
N PRO A 70 5.47 -4.12 -3.63
CA PRO A 70 6.13 -3.75 -2.37
C PRO A 70 6.11 -4.89 -1.32
N PRO A 71 7.25 -5.29 -0.74
CA PRO A 71 7.33 -6.55 0.02
C PRO A 71 6.96 -6.37 1.50
N PHE A 72 5.86 -7.00 1.92
CA PHE A 72 5.32 -6.93 3.31
C PHE A 72 5.35 -8.26 4.09
N LEU A 73 5.93 -9.33 3.53
CA LEU A 73 5.79 -10.71 4.02
C LEU A 73 6.15 -10.92 5.50
N THR A 74 7.18 -10.25 6.02
CA THR A 74 7.58 -10.43 7.43
C THR A 74 6.51 -9.89 8.39
N ASP A 75 6.05 -8.65 8.19
CA ASP A 75 5.01 -8.04 9.04
C ASP A 75 3.67 -8.75 8.90
N MET A 76 3.34 -9.24 7.70
CA MET A 76 2.17 -10.09 7.44
C MET A 76 2.21 -11.38 8.28
N ALA A 77 3.29 -12.16 8.16
CA ALA A 77 3.45 -13.42 8.88
C ALA A 77 3.55 -13.22 10.40
N LEU A 78 4.15 -12.13 10.86
CA LEU A 78 4.22 -11.76 12.27
C LEU A 78 2.84 -11.43 12.87
N ARG A 79 2.01 -10.64 12.18
CA ARG A 79 0.64 -10.36 12.63
C ARG A 79 -0.20 -11.62 12.74
N ILE A 80 -0.07 -12.53 11.77
CA ILE A 80 -0.77 -13.83 11.79
C ILE A 80 -0.23 -14.69 12.95
N TYR A 81 1.09 -14.80 13.10
CA TYR A 81 1.74 -15.52 14.21
C TYR A 81 1.24 -15.02 15.57
N ASP A 82 1.10 -13.71 15.78
CA ASP A 82 0.61 -13.17 17.05
C ASP A 82 -0.82 -13.60 17.42
N HIS A 83 -1.64 -14.02 16.45
CA HIS A 83 -2.96 -14.63 16.69
C HIS A 83 -2.85 -16.14 16.95
N ILE A 84 -2.04 -16.86 16.16
CA ILE A 84 -1.92 -18.33 16.27
C ILE A 84 -0.88 -18.83 17.27
N LYS A 85 -0.09 -17.97 17.93
CA LYS A 85 1.11 -18.34 18.74
C LYS A 85 0.93 -19.36 19.87
N GLN A 86 -0.31 -19.69 20.25
CA GLN A 86 -0.62 -20.75 21.22
C GLN A 86 -0.75 -22.14 20.56
N GLU A 87 -0.85 -22.20 19.23
CA GLU A 87 -0.95 -23.44 18.46
C GLU A 87 0.45 -24.07 18.22
N PRO A 88 0.63 -25.40 18.35
CA PRO A 88 1.93 -26.05 18.17
C PRO A 88 2.61 -25.77 16.81
N ARG A 89 1.82 -25.53 15.76
CA ARG A 89 2.28 -25.27 14.38
C ARG A 89 2.75 -23.84 14.13
N ALA A 90 2.51 -22.91 15.05
CA ALA A 90 2.70 -21.48 14.82
C ALA A 90 4.16 -21.09 14.55
N LEU A 91 5.10 -21.73 15.27
CA LEU A 91 6.53 -21.47 15.09
C LEU A 91 7.04 -21.97 13.74
N ASP A 92 6.52 -23.08 13.22
CA ASP A 92 6.86 -23.59 11.89
C ASP A 92 6.27 -22.73 10.77
N PHE A 93 5.03 -22.25 10.91
CA PHE A 93 4.45 -21.26 10.01
C PHE A 93 5.31 -19.99 9.91
N LEU A 94 5.72 -19.43 11.07
CA LEU A 94 6.61 -18.28 11.11
C LEU A 94 7.98 -18.62 10.50
N ARG A 95 8.54 -19.81 10.78
CA ARG A 95 9.82 -20.28 10.23
C ARG A 95 9.81 -20.35 8.70
N GLU A 96 8.78 -20.93 8.10
CA GLU A 96 8.66 -21.01 6.63
C GLU A 96 8.53 -19.61 6.00
N ALA A 97 7.70 -18.74 6.57
CA ALA A 97 7.52 -17.37 6.07
C ALA A 97 8.81 -16.53 6.15
N LEU A 98 9.61 -16.67 7.22
CA LEU A 98 10.89 -15.98 7.34
C LEU A 98 11.95 -16.55 6.39
N LEU A 99 12.00 -17.88 6.19
CA LEU A 99 12.88 -18.51 5.20
C LEU A 99 12.55 -18.05 3.77
N ALA A 100 11.26 -17.93 3.44
CA ALA A 100 10.82 -17.34 2.17
C ALA A 100 11.22 -15.85 2.07
N ALA A 101 11.00 -15.06 3.12
CA ALA A 101 11.38 -13.63 3.13
C ALA A 101 12.89 -13.41 2.95
N MET A 102 13.75 -14.23 3.58
CA MET A 102 15.21 -14.21 3.37
C MET A 102 15.57 -14.47 1.90
N LYS A 103 14.93 -15.47 1.29
CA LYS A 103 15.19 -15.84 -0.11
C LYS A 103 14.79 -14.73 -1.08
N ASP A 104 13.60 -14.15 -0.92
CA ASP A 104 13.14 -13.03 -1.75
C ASP A 104 14.00 -11.77 -1.54
N TYR A 105 14.35 -11.45 -0.29
CA TYR A 105 15.27 -10.35 0.02
C TYR A 105 16.60 -10.48 -0.74
N HIS A 106 17.22 -11.66 -0.76
CA HIS A 106 18.51 -11.88 -1.42
C HIS A 106 18.47 -12.08 -2.93
N ASP A 107 17.46 -12.77 -3.48
CA ASP A 107 17.37 -13.08 -4.91
C ASP A 107 16.56 -12.04 -5.71
N THR A 108 15.66 -11.27 -5.09
CA THR A 108 14.83 -10.24 -5.75
C THR A 108 15.30 -8.80 -5.50
N TRP A 109 15.57 -8.44 -4.24
CA TRP A 109 15.69 -7.03 -3.82
C TRP A 109 17.13 -6.56 -3.58
N MET A 110 17.99 -7.45 -3.09
CA MET A 110 19.45 -7.22 -2.93
C MET A 110 20.27 -7.81 -4.08
N SER A 111 19.62 -8.14 -5.19
CA SER A 111 20.23 -8.58 -6.45
C SER A 111 20.20 -7.48 -7.51
N ALA A 112 21.14 -7.52 -8.44
CA ALA A 112 21.07 -6.69 -9.64
C ALA A 112 19.90 -7.19 -10.54
N PRO A 113 19.13 -6.30 -11.19
CA PRO A 113 19.39 -4.86 -11.33
C PRO A 113 18.74 -3.95 -10.26
N ARG A 114 17.95 -4.49 -9.31
CA ARG A 114 17.24 -3.68 -8.30
C ARG A 114 18.19 -3.03 -7.30
N TYR A 115 19.12 -3.80 -6.76
CA TYR A 115 20.15 -3.29 -5.87
C TYR A 115 21.11 -2.36 -6.62
N ASP A 116 21.33 -1.16 -6.07
CA ASP A 116 22.38 -0.25 -6.51
C ASP A 116 23.59 -0.32 -5.55
N PRO A 117 24.75 -0.82 -6.00
CA PRO A 117 25.91 -0.98 -5.13
C PRO A 117 26.58 0.35 -4.72
N GLU A 118 26.27 1.48 -5.37
CA GLU A 118 26.88 2.78 -5.00
C GLU A 118 26.14 3.44 -3.83
N SER A 119 24.80 3.53 -3.88
CA SER A 119 24.00 3.99 -2.73
C SER A 119 23.91 2.93 -1.61
N GLY A 120 23.97 1.64 -1.97
CA GLY A 120 23.66 0.53 -1.06
C GLY A 120 22.16 0.38 -0.79
N LEU A 121 21.31 0.94 -1.65
CA LEU A 121 19.85 0.91 -1.57
C LEU A 121 19.25 0.12 -2.74
N SER A 122 17.97 -0.23 -2.65
CA SER A 122 17.25 -0.95 -3.69
C SER A 122 16.23 -0.07 -4.42
N ARG A 123 15.93 -0.45 -5.66
CA ARG A 123 15.06 0.25 -6.61
C ARG A 123 14.04 -0.73 -7.21
N TYR A 124 12.89 -0.24 -7.68
CA TYR A 124 12.00 -1.04 -8.51
C TYR A 124 12.57 -1.17 -9.92
N VAL A 125 13.08 -2.36 -10.25
CA VAL A 125 13.71 -2.66 -11.55
C VAL A 125 13.33 -4.09 -11.96
N PRO A 126 12.09 -4.29 -12.44
CA PRO A 126 11.63 -5.59 -12.92
C PRO A 126 12.34 -6.03 -14.19
N GLY A 127 12.23 -7.33 -14.49
CA GLY A 127 12.57 -7.86 -15.79
C GLY A 127 11.46 -7.63 -16.83
N GLY A 128 11.40 -8.51 -17.82
CA GLY A 128 10.45 -8.42 -18.93
C GLY A 128 10.97 -7.54 -20.07
N MET A 129 10.40 -7.74 -21.26
CA MET A 129 10.78 -7.08 -22.51
C MET A 129 9.50 -6.76 -23.30
N GLY A 130 9.57 -5.79 -24.20
CA GLY A 130 8.43 -5.39 -25.02
C GLY A 130 7.33 -4.64 -24.24
N VAL A 131 6.19 -4.48 -24.92
CA VAL A 131 4.98 -3.80 -24.43
C VAL A 131 4.24 -4.69 -23.41
N PRO A 132 3.87 -4.19 -22.21
CA PRO A 132 3.03 -4.91 -21.25
C PRO A 132 1.70 -5.39 -21.87
N PRO A 133 1.39 -6.70 -21.89
CA PRO A 133 0.21 -7.24 -22.58
C PRO A 133 -1.09 -7.08 -21.77
N GLU A 134 -1.03 -6.65 -20.51
CA GLU A 134 -2.19 -6.50 -19.63
C GLU A 134 -2.92 -5.15 -19.77
N THR A 135 -2.38 -4.21 -20.54
CA THR A 135 -2.94 -2.86 -20.72
C THR A 135 -3.97 -2.82 -21.86
N GLU A 136 -4.87 -1.82 -21.85
CA GLU A 136 -5.77 -1.58 -22.98
C GLU A 136 -5.00 -1.41 -24.29
N ALA A 137 -5.53 -1.92 -25.40
CA ALA A 137 -4.87 -1.91 -26.70
C ALA A 137 -4.55 -0.49 -27.23
N SER A 138 -5.26 0.52 -26.74
CA SER A 138 -5.06 1.95 -27.00
C SER A 138 -3.97 2.61 -26.13
N HIS A 139 -3.62 2.03 -24.97
CA HIS A 139 -2.89 2.70 -23.88
C HIS A 139 -1.56 3.30 -24.34
N PHE A 140 -0.73 2.50 -25.00
CA PHE A 140 0.60 2.91 -25.47
C PHE A 140 0.62 3.46 -26.91
N VAL A 141 -0.53 3.63 -27.58
CA VAL A 141 -0.57 4.08 -28.99
C VAL A 141 0.18 5.41 -29.18
N HIS A 142 -0.04 6.35 -28.26
CA HIS A 142 0.60 7.67 -28.28
C HIS A 142 2.13 7.65 -28.05
N VAL A 143 2.67 6.55 -27.51
CA VAL A 143 4.12 6.35 -27.30
C VAL A 143 4.74 5.62 -28.50
N LEU A 144 4.05 4.61 -29.01
CA LEU A 144 4.55 3.67 -30.01
C LEU A 144 4.39 4.16 -31.46
N GLN A 145 3.31 4.91 -31.77
CA GLN A 145 3.04 5.37 -33.14
C GLN A 145 4.19 6.18 -33.77
N PRO A 146 4.85 7.13 -33.07
CA PRO A 146 5.99 7.86 -33.63
C PRO A 146 7.17 6.97 -34.05
N TYR A 147 7.34 5.80 -33.42
CA TYR A 147 8.34 4.82 -33.82
C TYR A 147 7.84 3.95 -34.98
N ALA A 148 6.57 3.54 -34.99
CA ALA A 148 5.97 2.85 -36.13
C ALA A 148 6.08 3.68 -37.43
N ASP A 149 5.79 4.97 -37.36
CA ASP A 149 5.93 5.93 -38.46
C ASP A 149 7.40 6.05 -38.92
N ARG A 150 8.34 6.17 -37.97
CA ARG A 150 9.80 6.22 -38.23
C ARG A 150 10.29 4.97 -38.98
N HIS A 151 9.82 3.79 -38.60
CA HIS A 151 10.15 2.50 -39.23
C HIS A 151 9.30 2.19 -40.48
N LYS A 152 8.33 3.03 -40.83
CA LYS A 152 7.39 2.87 -41.96
C LYS A 152 6.57 1.57 -41.88
N MET A 153 6.24 1.14 -40.67
CA MET A 153 5.42 -0.02 -40.37
C MET A 153 4.01 0.42 -39.95
N THR A 154 3.00 -0.44 -40.12
CA THR A 154 1.75 -0.22 -39.39
C THR A 154 1.98 -0.42 -37.88
N PHE A 155 1.11 0.15 -37.05
CA PHE A 155 1.17 0.02 -35.60
C PHE A 155 1.33 -1.43 -35.12
N GLN A 156 0.55 -2.35 -35.69
CA GLN A 156 0.54 -3.77 -35.30
C GLN A 156 1.81 -4.50 -35.76
N GLU A 157 2.35 -4.15 -36.93
CA GLU A 157 3.64 -4.68 -37.40
C GLU A 157 4.79 -4.18 -36.53
N PHE A 158 4.80 -2.89 -36.17
CA PHE A 158 5.81 -2.33 -35.28
C PHE A 158 5.78 -2.97 -33.89
N VAL A 159 4.60 -3.05 -33.25
CA VAL A 159 4.47 -3.66 -31.91
C VAL A 159 4.90 -5.12 -31.93
N LYS A 160 4.56 -5.87 -32.99
CA LYS A 160 5.04 -7.24 -33.18
C LYS A 160 6.57 -7.28 -33.37
N ALA A 161 7.12 -6.45 -34.24
CA ALA A 161 8.56 -6.41 -34.52
C ALA A 161 9.38 -6.04 -33.28
N TYR A 162 8.90 -5.09 -32.47
CA TYR A 162 9.49 -4.70 -31.20
C TYR A 162 9.41 -5.84 -30.16
N ASN A 163 8.21 -6.40 -29.93
CA ASN A 163 8.01 -7.48 -28.94
C ASN A 163 8.79 -8.77 -29.25
N TYR A 164 9.09 -9.05 -30.52
CA TYR A 164 9.92 -10.20 -30.94
C TYR A 164 11.39 -9.84 -31.24
N GLY A 165 11.84 -8.62 -30.90
CA GLY A 165 13.25 -8.21 -31.03
C GLY A 165 13.75 -8.07 -32.47
N HIS A 166 12.85 -7.87 -33.43
CA HIS A 166 13.18 -7.56 -34.83
C HIS A 166 13.43 -6.06 -35.05
N VAL A 167 12.92 -5.21 -34.14
CA VAL A 167 13.23 -3.78 -34.03
C VAL A 167 13.78 -3.51 -32.64
N PHE A 168 14.81 -2.67 -32.55
CA PHE A 168 15.49 -2.29 -31.32
C PHE A 168 15.54 -0.77 -31.21
N GLU A 169 15.00 -0.22 -30.12
CA GLU A 169 14.82 1.22 -29.88
C GLU A 169 15.14 1.51 -28.40
N PRO A 170 16.39 1.84 -28.04
CA PRO A 170 16.81 1.97 -26.64
C PRO A 170 16.01 2.99 -25.81
N GLU A 171 15.51 4.06 -26.44
CA GLU A 171 14.64 5.07 -25.81
C GLU A 171 13.29 4.46 -25.38
N LEU A 172 12.78 3.51 -26.17
CA LEU A 172 11.53 2.79 -25.93
C LEU A 172 11.74 1.67 -24.89
N ASP A 173 12.89 1.01 -24.91
CA ASP A 173 13.29 0.05 -23.87
C ASP A 173 13.43 0.71 -22.49
N GLU A 174 14.06 1.90 -22.41
CA GLU A 174 14.14 2.70 -21.19
C GLU A 174 12.74 3.16 -20.73
N TYR A 175 11.87 3.59 -21.66
CA TYR A 175 10.47 3.93 -21.33
C TYR A 175 9.71 2.74 -20.73
N PHE A 176 9.75 1.56 -21.34
CA PHE A 176 9.03 0.40 -20.81
C PHE A 176 9.69 -0.23 -19.57
N LEU A 177 11.00 -0.05 -19.38
CA LEU A 177 11.65 -0.33 -18.10
C LEU A 177 11.07 0.55 -16.99
N HIS A 178 10.85 1.84 -17.28
CA HIS A 178 10.21 2.75 -16.35
C HIS A 178 8.74 2.40 -16.09
N ASP A 179 7.92 2.16 -17.13
CA ASP A 179 6.52 1.71 -16.96
C ASP A 179 6.42 0.48 -16.04
N ARG A 180 7.18 -0.59 -16.36
CA ARG A 180 7.16 -1.82 -15.54
C ARG A 180 7.61 -1.54 -14.10
N ALA A 181 8.58 -0.64 -13.89
CA ALA A 181 9.03 -0.22 -12.56
C ALA A 181 7.96 0.59 -11.79
N VAL A 182 7.17 1.44 -12.45
CA VAL A 182 6.00 2.08 -11.81
C VAL A 182 5.02 1.00 -11.34
N ARG A 183 4.69 0.02 -12.18
CA ARG A 183 3.79 -1.10 -11.82
C ARG A 183 4.35 -2.02 -10.72
N GLU A 184 5.67 -2.13 -10.58
CA GLU A 184 6.30 -2.88 -9.49
C GLU A 184 6.24 -2.12 -8.15
N SER A 185 6.11 -0.79 -8.17
CA SER A 185 5.92 0.03 -6.97
C SER A 185 4.49 0.02 -6.41
N GLY A 186 3.53 -0.53 -7.16
CA GLY A 186 2.09 -0.43 -6.86
C GLY A 186 1.46 0.94 -7.12
N HIS A 187 2.25 1.96 -7.46
CA HIS A 187 1.79 3.34 -7.66
C HIS A 187 1.61 3.69 -9.17
N ASP A 188 1.06 2.78 -9.99
CA ASP A 188 0.75 3.04 -11.40
C ASP A 188 -0.57 3.84 -11.59
N THR A 189 -0.55 5.12 -12.00
CA THR A 189 0.61 6.03 -12.20
C THR A 189 0.63 7.24 -11.26
N SER A 190 1.82 7.83 -11.11
CA SER A 190 2.10 9.08 -10.37
C SER A 190 3.30 9.81 -11.02
N TYR A 191 3.25 11.14 -11.07
CA TYR A 191 4.34 11.99 -11.54
C TYR A 191 5.62 11.93 -10.67
N ARG A 192 5.55 11.29 -9.50
CA ARG A 192 6.69 10.85 -8.68
C ARG A 192 7.61 9.88 -9.43
N LEU A 193 7.03 9.02 -10.28
CA LEU A 193 7.67 7.81 -10.81
C LEU A 193 7.69 7.75 -12.36
N GLU A 194 6.79 8.44 -13.03
CA GLU A 194 6.68 8.54 -14.48
C GLU A 194 8.05 8.80 -15.16
N LYS A 195 8.46 7.89 -16.05
CA LYS A 195 9.74 7.94 -16.80
C LYS A 195 11.01 8.01 -15.93
N VAL A 196 10.94 7.74 -14.63
CA VAL A 196 12.09 7.83 -13.71
C VAL A 196 12.20 6.68 -12.71
N ALA A 197 11.13 5.92 -12.45
CA ALA A 197 11.02 4.86 -11.44
C ALA A 197 12.26 3.94 -11.28
N ALA A 198 12.73 3.29 -12.35
CA ALA A 198 13.89 2.40 -12.32
C ALA A 198 15.24 3.06 -11.94
N HIS A 199 15.32 4.39 -11.89
CA HIS A 199 16.47 5.14 -11.40
C HIS A 199 16.31 5.63 -9.95
N LEU A 200 15.13 5.48 -9.34
CA LEU A 200 14.87 5.92 -7.97
C LEU A 200 15.07 4.78 -6.97
N ALA A 201 15.99 4.98 -6.04
CA ALA A 201 15.94 4.31 -4.75
C ALA A 201 14.86 5.04 -3.94
N THR A 202 13.70 4.41 -3.77
CA THR A 202 12.50 5.04 -3.23
C THR A 202 12.35 4.82 -1.72
N ILE A 203 11.72 5.78 -1.04
CA ILE A 203 11.52 5.72 0.41
C ILE A 203 10.59 4.56 0.83
N ASP A 204 9.59 4.25 0.02
CA ASP A 204 8.67 3.12 0.21
C ASP A 204 9.42 1.78 0.30
N LEU A 205 10.12 1.37 -0.77
CA LEU A 205 10.84 0.10 -0.87
C LEU A 205 11.90 -0.04 0.21
N ASN A 206 12.66 1.02 0.47
CA ASN A 206 13.75 0.95 1.44
C ASN A 206 13.24 0.97 2.89
N SER A 207 12.03 1.49 3.14
CA SER A 207 11.31 1.27 4.41
C SER A 207 10.83 -0.18 4.55
N CYS A 208 10.25 -0.78 3.51
CA CYS A 208 9.89 -2.20 3.49
C CYS A 208 11.10 -3.11 3.76
N LEU A 209 12.23 -2.86 3.09
CA LEU A 209 13.45 -3.64 3.29
C LEU A 209 14.07 -3.43 4.67
N TYR A 210 14.05 -2.21 5.23
CA TYR A 210 14.45 -1.99 6.64
C TYR A 210 13.56 -2.75 7.62
N LYS A 211 12.24 -2.83 7.34
CA LYS A 211 11.30 -3.59 8.16
C LYS A 211 11.58 -5.09 8.10
N ILE A 212 11.85 -5.63 6.90
CA ILE A 212 12.25 -7.03 6.69
C ILE A 212 13.55 -7.34 7.45
N GLU A 213 14.57 -6.50 7.32
CA GLU A 213 15.84 -6.65 8.06
C GLU A 213 15.62 -6.64 9.58
N SER A 214 14.83 -5.68 10.06
CA SER A 214 14.55 -5.50 11.49
C SER A 214 13.69 -6.63 12.08
N ASP A 215 12.74 -7.15 11.31
CA ASP A 215 11.93 -8.31 11.68
C ASP A 215 12.76 -9.58 11.73
N LEU A 216 13.56 -9.86 10.69
CA LEU A 216 14.41 -11.06 10.64
C LEU A 216 15.40 -11.07 11.81
N GLY A 217 16.09 -9.95 12.07
CA GLY A 217 17.00 -9.83 13.22
C GLY A 217 16.32 -10.08 14.57
N ARG A 218 15.14 -9.48 14.78
CA ARG A 218 14.33 -9.69 15.98
C ARG A 218 13.82 -11.13 16.11
N CYS A 219 13.33 -11.73 15.03
CA CYS A 219 12.76 -13.07 15.04
C CYS A 219 13.78 -14.16 15.29
N ILE A 220 14.95 -14.11 14.62
CA ILE A 220 16.05 -15.07 14.83
C ILE A 220 16.48 -15.07 16.29
N ARG A 221 16.63 -13.88 16.88
CA ARG A 221 16.98 -13.67 18.29
C ARG A 221 15.95 -14.24 19.27
N ILE A 222 14.66 -13.95 19.07
CA ILE A 222 13.60 -14.24 20.05
C ILE A 222 13.07 -15.68 19.92
N TYR A 223 12.86 -16.17 18.70
CA TYR A 223 12.16 -17.44 18.46
C TYR A 223 13.07 -18.60 18.02
N PHE A 224 14.31 -18.30 17.61
CA PHE A 224 15.25 -19.29 17.06
C PHE A 224 16.61 -19.27 17.76
N ASN A 225 16.68 -18.82 19.02
CA ASN A 225 17.90 -18.84 19.86
C ASN A 225 19.14 -18.20 19.19
N ASP A 226 18.93 -17.11 18.45
CA ASP A 226 19.91 -16.41 17.62
C ASP A 226 20.53 -17.22 16.45
N ARG A 227 19.95 -18.39 16.10
CA ARG A 227 20.44 -19.23 15.00
C ARG A 227 19.31 -19.96 14.26
N LEU A 228 18.89 -19.43 13.12
CA LEU A 228 17.92 -20.07 12.22
C LEU A 228 18.63 -20.86 11.11
N GLU A 229 18.48 -22.19 11.11
CA GLU A 229 18.95 -23.07 10.02
C GLU A 229 18.18 -22.80 8.71
N ILE A 230 18.89 -22.80 7.58
CA ILE A 230 18.32 -22.60 6.22
C ILE A 230 18.45 -23.89 5.40
N PRO A 231 17.33 -24.63 5.18
CA PRO A 231 17.27 -25.78 4.29
C PRO A 231 17.68 -25.44 2.85
N ALA A 232 18.23 -26.41 2.12
CA ALA A 232 18.87 -26.18 0.82
C ALA A 232 17.93 -25.57 -0.24
N GLU A 233 16.64 -25.87 -0.19
CA GLU A 233 15.60 -25.32 -1.06
C GLU A 233 15.26 -23.84 -0.78
N TRP A 234 15.59 -23.35 0.42
CA TRP A 234 15.37 -21.97 0.85
C TRP A 234 16.63 -21.08 0.73
N ARG A 235 17.82 -21.67 0.54
CA ARG A 235 19.06 -20.90 0.32
C ARG A 235 18.95 -20.07 -0.96
N ALA A 236 19.31 -18.79 -0.87
CA ALA A 236 19.30 -17.87 -2.00
C ALA A 236 20.43 -18.18 -2.99
N LYS A 237 20.27 -17.83 -4.27
CA LYS A 237 21.32 -17.98 -5.28
C LYS A 237 22.51 -17.07 -4.97
N THR A 238 22.24 -15.86 -4.47
CA THR A 238 23.23 -14.85 -4.08
C THR A 238 23.75 -15.03 -2.65
N HIS A 239 22.98 -15.65 -1.75
CA HIS A 239 23.34 -15.86 -0.34
C HIS A 239 23.16 -17.32 0.10
N LYS A 240 24.23 -18.11 -0.04
CA LYS A 240 24.26 -19.56 0.23
C LYS A 240 24.83 -19.91 1.61
N VAL A 241 24.31 -19.25 2.65
CA VAL A 241 24.63 -19.60 4.04
C VAL A 241 23.82 -20.82 4.49
N GLU A 242 24.33 -21.56 5.48
CA GLU A 242 23.62 -22.72 6.05
C GLU A 242 22.67 -22.33 7.19
N PHE A 243 22.95 -21.22 7.87
CA PHE A 243 22.15 -20.63 8.93
C PHE A 243 22.31 -19.12 8.97
N GLU A 244 21.36 -18.45 9.61
CA GLU A 244 21.35 -17.00 9.82
C GLU A 244 21.34 -16.62 11.31
N THR A 245 21.85 -15.43 11.63
CA THR A 245 21.94 -14.88 13.00
C THR A 245 21.44 -13.45 13.04
N SER A 246 20.87 -13.00 14.17
CA SER A 246 20.38 -11.62 14.29
C SER A 246 21.49 -10.57 14.05
N SER A 247 22.73 -10.90 14.39
CA SER A 247 23.90 -10.03 14.18
C SER A 247 24.14 -9.62 12.73
N TYR A 248 23.70 -10.45 11.76
CA TYR A 248 23.73 -10.14 10.34
C TYR A 248 22.67 -9.08 10.00
N TRP A 249 21.42 -9.37 10.34
CA TRP A 249 20.26 -8.55 9.97
C TRP A 249 20.25 -7.19 10.67
N ASP A 250 20.62 -7.14 11.95
CA ASP A 250 20.88 -5.89 12.69
C ASP A 250 21.93 -5.01 11.99
N ARG A 251 22.91 -5.60 11.30
CA ARG A 251 23.94 -4.84 10.55
C ARG A 251 23.37 -4.32 9.22
N GLN A 252 22.52 -5.10 8.53
CA GLN A 252 21.84 -4.62 7.31
C GLN A 252 20.89 -3.46 7.63
N ALA A 253 20.01 -3.61 8.64
CA ALA A 253 19.10 -2.56 9.09
C ALA A 253 19.83 -1.25 9.45
N ARG A 254 20.92 -1.34 10.24
CA ARG A 254 21.75 -0.17 10.58
C ARG A 254 22.41 0.47 9.36
N ASN A 255 22.90 -0.33 8.41
CA ASN A 255 23.47 0.18 7.17
C ASN A 255 22.41 0.88 6.31
N ARG A 256 21.24 0.25 6.09
CA ARG A 256 20.16 0.81 5.27
C ARG A 256 19.64 2.12 5.85
N ARG A 257 19.32 2.17 7.15
CA ARG A 257 18.91 3.41 7.80
C ARG A 257 19.94 4.53 7.62
N ARG A 258 21.24 4.23 7.81
CA ARG A 258 22.32 5.23 7.59
C ARG A 258 22.35 5.77 6.15
N GLN A 259 22.02 4.95 5.15
CA GLN A 259 21.95 5.43 3.76
C GLN A 259 20.63 6.18 3.48
N MET A 260 19.51 5.81 4.09
CA MET A 260 18.25 6.59 4.05
C MET A 260 18.45 7.97 4.71
N ASP A 261 19.02 8.03 5.91
CA ASP A 261 19.36 9.28 6.60
C ASP A 261 20.32 10.17 5.79
N LYS A 262 21.24 9.57 5.02
CA LYS A 262 22.22 10.30 4.20
C LYS A 262 21.65 10.79 2.87
N LEU A 263 20.80 10.01 2.21
CA LEU A 263 20.41 10.21 0.80
C LEU A 263 18.95 10.66 0.61
N MET A 264 18.08 10.33 1.57
CA MET A 264 16.63 10.52 1.47
C MET A 264 16.08 11.57 2.44
N TRP A 265 16.64 11.71 3.65
CA TRP A 265 16.16 12.69 4.62
C TRP A 265 16.45 14.14 4.18
N SER A 266 15.51 15.05 4.49
CA SER A 266 15.69 16.50 4.43
C SER A 266 15.23 17.13 5.75
N GLU A 267 16.16 17.69 6.51
CA GLU A 267 15.90 18.39 7.78
C GLU A 267 15.12 19.70 7.56
N GLU A 268 15.30 20.33 6.39
CA GLU A 268 14.63 21.58 6.00
C GLU A 268 13.13 21.35 5.76
N GLU A 269 12.79 20.48 4.81
CA GLU A 269 11.40 20.15 4.46
C GLU A 269 10.73 19.17 5.44
N GLY A 270 11.52 18.53 6.31
CA GLY A 270 11.07 17.67 7.42
C GLY A 270 10.57 16.29 6.99
N MET A 271 11.03 15.75 5.86
CA MET A 271 10.55 14.49 5.30
C MET A 271 11.64 13.71 4.58
N PHE A 272 11.32 12.48 4.19
CA PHE A 272 12.14 11.66 3.32
C PHE A 272 11.65 11.76 1.86
N PHE A 273 12.57 12.10 0.96
CA PHE A 273 12.41 12.06 -0.50
C PHE A 273 13.08 10.81 -1.09
N ASP A 274 12.85 10.51 -2.36
CA ASP A 274 13.57 9.45 -3.05
C ASP A 274 14.97 9.92 -3.47
N TYR A 275 15.86 8.96 -3.76
CA TYR A 275 17.20 9.24 -4.27
C TYR A 275 17.36 8.68 -5.68
N ASN A 276 17.67 9.54 -6.66
CA ASN A 276 17.94 9.13 -8.04
C ASN A 276 19.39 8.65 -8.16
N THR A 277 19.61 7.35 -8.35
CA THR A 277 20.97 6.76 -8.41
C THR A 277 21.70 7.07 -9.72
N LYS A 278 20.98 7.33 -10.81
CA LYS A 278 21.55 7.69 -12.13
C LYS A 278 22.06 9.14 -12.15
N LEU A 279 21.33 10.06 -11.51
CA LEU A 279 21.69 11.48 -11.37
C LEU A 279 22.45 11.79 -10.06
N LYS A 280 22.51 10.84 -9.13
CA LYS A 280 23.17 10.90 -7.81
C LYS A 280 22.66 12.03 -6.91
N GLN A 281 21.37 12.35 -7.00
CA GLN A 281 20.71 13.44 -6.29
C GLN A 281 19.38 13.00 -5.65
N GLN A 282 19.01 13.66 -4.56
CA GLN A 282 17.68 13.55 -3.94
C GLN A 282 16.61 14.15 -4.87
N THR A 283 15.38 13.63 -4.83
CA THR A 283 14.22 14.22 -5.54
C THR A 283 13.57 15.33 -4.72
N GLY A 284 12.67 16.11 -5.33
CA GLY A 284 11.84 17.12 -4.66
C GLY A 284 10.35 16.78 -4.64
N TYR A 285 10.00 15.49 -4.71
CA TYR A 285 8.60 15.04 -4.78
C TYR A 285 8.06 14.67 -3.39
N GLU A 286 7.32 15.59 -2.79
CA GLU A 286 6.67 15.42 -1.49
C GLU A 286 5.57 14.34 -1.62
N SER A 287 5.76 13.17 -1.02
CA SER A 287 4.82 12.04 -1.05
C SER A 287 4.55 11.46 0.33
N ALA A 288 3.30 11.02 0.57
CA ALA A 288 2.88 10.36 1.81
C ALA A 288 3.62 9.03 2.10
N THR A 289 4.33 8.47 1.10
CA THR A 289 5.26 7.35 1.31
C THR A 289 6.39 7.68 2.29
N THR A 290 6.67 8.96 2.59
CA THR A 290 7.57 9.35 3.69
C THR A 290 7.16 8.75 5.03
N PHE A 291 5.87 8.53 5.30
CA PHE A 291 5.38 7.95 6.57
C PHE A 291 5.66 6.44 6.69
N TRP A 292 6.09 5.77 5.61
CA TRP A 292 6.50 4.37 5.66
C TRP A 292 7.78 4.19 6.51
N ALA A 293 8.62 5.23 6.62
CA ALA A 293 9.75 5.27 7.54
C ALA A 293 9.30 5.20 9.01
N LEU A 294 8.10 5.69 9.34
CA LEU A 294 7.49 5.54 10.68
C LEU A 294 6.92 4.12 10.85
N TRP A 295 6.13 3.63 9.88
CA TRP A 295 5.59 2.25 9.93
C TRP A 295 6.71 1.21 10.14
N ALA A 296 7.81 1.36 9.41
CA ALA A 296 8.98 0.47 9.46
C ALA A 296 9.79 0.59 10.77
N GLY A 297 9.65 1.68 11.52
CA GLY A 297 10.54 2.01 12.65
C GLY A 297 11.95 2.44 12.20
N ALA A 298 12.05 2.99 10.99
CA ALA A 298 13.31 3.45 10.40
C ALA A 298 13.70 4.85 10.89
N ALA A 299 12.74 5.75 11.10
CA ALA A 299 13.02 7.10 11.59
C ALA A 299 13.53 7.12 13.05
N THR A 300 14.33 8.13 13.39
CA THR A 300 14.58 8.49 14.79
C THR A 300 13.34 9.20 15.39
N PRO A 301 13.18 9.22 16.73
CA PRO A 301 12.09 9.97 17.36
C PRO A 301 12.07 11.47 17.00
N ARG A 302 13.25 12.09 16.81
CA ARG A 302 13.38 13.47 16.30
C ARG A 302 12.80 13.61 14.90
N GLN A 303 13.24 12.76 13.95
CA GLN A 303 12.70 12.79 12.58
C GLN A 303 11.18 12.59 12.57
N ALA A 304 10.65 11.68 13.41
CA ALA A 304 9.22 11.46 13.53
C ALA A 304 8.46 12.70 14.04
N GLN A 305 8.97 13.39 15.07
CA GLN A 305 8.43 14.67 15.52
C GLN A 305 8.47 15.73 14.41
N THR A 306 9.62 15.90 13.75
CA THR A 306 9.78 16.87 12.66
C THR A 306 8.86 16.56 11.47
N MET A 307 8.58 15.28 11.18
CA MET A 307 7.59 14.87 10.17
C MET A 307 6.16 15.21 10.56
N VAL A 308 5.77 15.08 11.83
CA VAL A 308 4.44 15.50 12.32
C VAL A 308 4.30 17.02 12.31
N GLU A 309 5.36 17.76 12.65
CA GLU A 309 5.36 19.23 12.68
C GLU A 309 5.40 19.87 11.27
N LYS A 310 6.20 19.33 10.34
CA LYS A 310 6.45 19.95 9.02
C LYS A 310 5.81 19.23 7.83
N ALA A 311 5.79 17.90 7.85
CA ALA A 311 5.39 17.12 6.67
C ALA A 311 3.89 16.81 6.67
N LEU A 312 3.35 16.33 7.80
CA LEU A 312 1.93 15.97 7.94
C LEU A 312 0.96 17.10 7.52
N PRO A 313 1.15 18.38 7.89
CA PRO A 313 0.27 19.47 7.47
C PRO A 313 0.24 19.73 5.96
N LYS A 314 1.21 19.19 5.19
CA LYS A 314 1.22 19.27 3.71
C LYS A 314 0.38 18.17 3.04
N PHE A 315 0.09 17.08 3.76
CA PHE A 315 -0.60 15.90 3.23
C PHE A 315 -2.03 15.74 3.77
N GLU A 316 -2.36 16.31 4.93
CA GLU A 316 -3.70 16.20 5.51
C GLU A 316 -4.74 17.07 4.76
N ALA A 317 -5.73 16.40 4.18
CA ALA A 317 -6.93 16.97 3.58
C ALA A 317 -8.18 16.53 4.36
N LEU A 318 -9.36 16.98 3.91
CA LEU A 318 -10.66 16.77 4.57
C LEU A 318 -10.92 15.29 4.92
N GLY A 319 -10.59 14.38 4.00
CA GLY A 319 -10.84 12.93 4.07
C GLY A 319 -9.62 12.07 4.43
N GLY A 320 -8.49 12.64 4.86
CA GLY A 320 -7.26 11.90 5.19
C GLY A 320 -6.05 12.42 4.42
N LEU A 321 -5.07 11.54 4.13
CA LEU A 321 -3.82 11.92 3.46
C LEU A 321 -3.92 11.84 1.94
N VAL A 322 -3.47 12.89 1.24
CA VAL A 322 -3.19 12.85 -0.21
C VAL A 322 -1.89 12.09 -0.52
N SER A 323 -1.82 11.38 -1.64
CA SER A 323 -0.64 10.58 -2.02
C SER A 323 0.64 11.39 -2.28
N GLY A 324 0.48 12.64 -2.71
CA GLY A 324 1.52 13.65 -2.88
C GLY A 324 0.94 15.05 -2.75
N THR A 325 1.78 16.07 -2.56
CA THR A 325 1.29 17.45 -2.44
C THR A 325 0.89 18.03 -3.80
N GLU A 326 0.00 19.03 -3.81
CA GLU A 326 -0.33 19.76 -5.05
C GLU A 326 0.91 20.47 -5.65
N LYS A 327 1.80 20.98 -4.79
CA LYS A 327 3.11 21.55 -5.15
C LYS A 327 3.94 20.56 -5.97
N SER A 328 4.11 19.32 -5.51
CA SER A 328 4.91 18.31 -6.20
C SER A 328 4.19 17.68 -7.39
N ARG A 329 2.86 17.47 -7.34
CA ARG A 329 2.07 17.12 -8.53
C ARG A 329 2.27 18.15 -9.64
N GLY A 330 2.28 19.44 -9.29
CA GLY A 330 2.38 20.55 -10.24
C GLY A 330 1.09 20.77 -11.06
N ALA A 331 1.17 21.59 -12.11
CA ALA A 331 0.01 21.92 -12.95
C ALA A 331 -0.46 20.74 -13.82
N VAL A 332 -1.78 20.54 -13.89
CA VAL A 332 -2.43 19.53 -14.75
C VAL A 332 -3.20 20.19 -15.89
N GLY A 333 -3.40 19.47 -17.00
CA GLY A 333 -4.10 19.95 -18.19
C GLY A 333 -4.14 18.91 -19.31
N LEU A 334 -4.62 19.28 -20.50
CA LEU A 334 -4.87 18.33 -21.61
C LEU A 334 -3.63 17.49 -22.00
N HIS A 335 -2.44 18.07 -21.95
CA HIS A 335 -1.17 17.39 -22.28
C HIS A 335 -0.42 16.84 -21.04
N ARG A 336 -0.99 17.02 -19.85
CA ARG A 336 -0.47 16.54 -18.56
C ARG A 336 -1.66 16.21 -17.63
N PRO A 337 -2.47 15.18 -17.95
CA PRO A 337 -3.68 14.86 -17.20
C PRO A 337 -3.35 14.42 -15.78
N ASN A 338 -4.30 14.49 -14.85
CA ASN A 338 -4.01 14.05 -13.49
C ASN A 338 -3.78 12.53 -13.42
N ARG A 339 -2.88 12.10 -12.54
CA ARG A 339 -2.56 10.68 -12.31
C ARG A 339 -3.24 10.17 -11.06
N GLN A 340 -3.52 8.87 -10.99
CA GLN A 340 -4.37 8.34 -9.93
C GLN A 340 -3.67 8.24 -8.56
N TRP A 341 -2.35 8.13 -8.50
CA TRP A 341 -1.56 8.14 -7.25
C TRP A 341 -0.97 9.52 -6.89
N ASP A 342 -1.60 10.60 -7.33
CA ASP A 342 -1.24 11.99 -7.02
C ASP A 342 -2.40 12.80 -6.40
N PHE A 343 -2.12 14.02 -5.94
CA PHE A 343 -3.15 14.97 -5.47
C PHE A 343 -4.28 15.14 -6.49
N PRO A 344 -5.57 15.11 -6.10
CA PRO A 344 -6.12 15.18 -4.73
C PRO A 344 -6.42 13.81 -4.10
N PHE A 345 -5.94 12.71 -4.69
CA PHE A 345 -6.38 11.37 -4.30
C PHE A 345 -5.67 10.86 -3.05
N GLY A 346 -6.40 10.09 -2.25
CA GLY A 346 -5.91 9.36 -1.08
C GLY A 346 -6.29 7.89 -1.17
N TRP A 347 -5.34 7.02 -0.83
CA TRP A 347 -5.48 5.58 -0.97
C TRP A 347 -5.30 4.89 0.38
N ALA A 348 -6.12 3.86 0.65
CA ALA A 348 -6.14 3.13 1.92
C ALA A 348 -4.76 2.59 2.39
N PRO A 349 -3.89 2.01 1.53
CA PRO A 349 -2.55 1.56 1.94
C PRO A 349 -1.73 2.67 2.61
N GLN A 350 -1.78 3.89 2.07
CA GLN A 350 -1.04 5.04 2.59
C GLN A 350 -1.60 5.49 3.96
N GLN A 351 -2.91 5.43 4.17
CA GLN A 351 -3.54 5.74 5.45
C GLN A 351 -3.16 4.70 6.52
N ILE A 352 -3.35 3.40 6.22
CA ILE A 352 -3.06 2.28 7.13
C ILE A 352 -1.60 2.34 7.62
N LEU A 353 -0.66 2.53 6.70
CA LEU A 353 0.77 2.61 7.01
C LEU A 353 1.10 3.88 7.81
N ALA A 354 0.54 5.04 7.44
CA ALA A 354 0.75 6.28 8.19
C ALA A 354 0.20 6.21 9.61
N TRP A 355 -1.02 5.70 9.83
CA TRP A 355 -1.58 5.53 11.17
C TRP A 355 -0.74 4.55 12.02
N THR A 356 -0.36 3.41 11.44
CA THR A 356 0.52 2.43 12.11
C THR A 356 1.85 3.08 12.52
N GLY A 357 2.40 3.93 11.65
CA GLY A 357 3.62 4.69 11.90
C GLY A 357 3.48 5.73 13.01
N LEU A 358 2.42 6.54 12.98
CA LEU A 358 2.13 7.54 14.02
C LEU A 358 1.94 6.87 15.39
N LEU A 359 1.16 5.79 15.46
CA LEU A 359 0.97 4.99 16.67
C LEU A 359 2.29 4.41 17.21
N ARG A 360 3.20 3.92 16.33
CA ARG A 360 4.52 3.40 16.75
C ARG A 360 5.35 4.44 17.52
N TYR A 361 5.22 5.73 17.19
CA TYR A 361 5.99 6.82 17.81
C TYR A 361 5.18 7.61 18.86
N GLY A 362 3.97 7.18 19.21
CA GLY A 362 3.14 7.80 20.26
C GLY A 362 2.26 8.98 19.80
N PHE A 363 2.16 9.23 18.49
CA PHE A 363 1.30 10.28 17.92
C PHE A 363 -0.16 9.80 17.80
N GLU A 364 -0.76 9.40 18.93
CA GLU A 364 -2.09 8.80 18.98
C GLU A 364 -3.21 9.75 18.55
N ASP A 365 -3.14 11.02 18.95
CA ASP A 365 -4.12 12.05 18.56
C ASP A 365 -4.13 12.29 17.04
N ASP A 366 -2.96 12.26 16.39
CA ASP A 366 -2.83 12.40 14.93
C ASP A 366 -3.32 11.14 14.19
N ALA A 367 -2.99 9.96 14.70
CA ALA A 367 -3.53 8.70 14.16
C ALA A 367 -5.07 8.65 14.27
N GLN A 368 -5.64 9.04 15.42
CA GLN A 368 -7.09 9.13 15.63
C GLN A 368 -7.74 10.18 14.72
N ARG A 369 -7.11 11.36 14.56
CA ARG A 369 -7.57 12.44 13.68
C ARG A 369 -7.65 12.01 12.21
N LEU A 370 -6.56 11.42 11.69
CA LEU A 370 -6.51 10.95 10.30
C LEU A 370 -7.44 9.75 10.07
N ALA A 371 -7.51 8.81 11.01
CA ALA A 371 -8.46 7.70 10.93
C ALA A 371 -9.91 8.20 10.93
N TYR A 372 -10.25 9.17 11.79
CA TYR A 372 -11.58 9.78 11.78
C TYR A 372 -11.89 10.43 10.43
N ARG A 373 -10.99 11.26 9.88
CA ARG A 373 -11.20 11.92 8.57
C ARG A 373 -11.49 10.92 7.44
N TRP A 374 -10.72 9.83 7.37
CA TRP A 374 -10.91 8.77 6.37
C TRP A 374 -12.21 7.98 6.59
N ILE A 375 -12.48 7.53 7.81
CA ILE A 375 -13.72 6.79 8.12
C ILE A 375 -14.94 7.66 7.81
N TYR A 376 -14.93 8.95 8.22
CA TYR A 376 -16.00 9.90 7.93
C TYR A 376 -16.30 9.99 6.43
N MET A 377 -15.26 10.16 5.60
CA MET A 377 -15.39 10.24 4.15
C MET A 377 -15.99 8.96 3.55
N VAL A 378 -15.52 7.79 4.00
CA VAL A 378 -16.03 6.49 3.53
C VAL A 378 -17.46 6.24 4.00
N THR A 379 -17.79 6.52 5.26
CA THR A 379 -19.17 6.40 5.81
C THR A 379 -20.12 7.35 5.07
N LYS A 380 -19.71 8.59 4.79
CA LYS A 380 -20.51 9.55 4.02
C LYS A 380 -20.78 9.06 2.60
N ALA A 381 -19.75 8.60 1.88
CA ALA A 381 -19.91 8.04 0.54
C ALA A 381 -20.84 6.81 0.54
N PHE A 382 -20.70 5.93 1.54
CA PHE A 382 -21.55 4.75 1.70
C PHE A 382 -23.03 5.12 1.94
N VAL A 383 -23.31 6.10 2.81
CA VAL A 383 -24.69 6.52 3.15
C VAL A 383 -25.34 7.28 2.00
N ASP A 384 -24.66 8.27 1.42
CA ASP A 384 -25.25 9.17 0.41
C ASP A 384 -25.43 8.48 -0.96
N PHE A 385 -24.63 7.46 -1.26
CA PHE A 385 -24.58 6.81 -2.57
C PHE A 385 -24.82 5.29 -2.47
N ASN A 386 -25.96 4.88 -1.88
CA ASN A 386 -26.50 3.51 -1.97
C ASN A 386 -25.53 2.37 -1.58
N GLY A 387 -24.62 2.60 -0.64
CA GLY A 387 -23.65 1.61 -0.17
C GLY A 387 -22.34 1.54 -0.97
N VAL A 388 -22.04 2.53 -1.83
CA VAL A 388 -20.78 2.61 -2.59
C VAL A 388 -19.56 2.47 -1.66
N VAL A 389 -18.69 1.51 -1.98
CA VAL A 389 -17.30 1.42 -1.49
C VAL A 389 -16.41 1.24 -2.71
N VAL A 390 -15.40 2.11 -2.86
CA VAL A 390 -14.55 2.18 -4.06
C VAL A 390 -13.08 1.95 -3.74
N GLU A 391 -12.28 1.71 -4.77
CA GLU A 391 -10.82 1.50 -4.74
C GLU A 391 -10.02 2.66 -4.13
N LYS A 392 -10.33 3.91 -4.52
CA LYS A 392 -9.67 5.14 -4.04
C LYS A 392 -10.65 6.31 -3.89
N TYR A 393 -10.24 7.38 -3.22
CA TYR A 393 -11.09 8.56 -2.99
C TYR A 393 -10.34 9.86 -3.28
N ASP A 394 -11.06 10.90 -3.69
CA ASP A 394 -10.61 12.29 -3.61
C ASP A 394 -10.79 12.76 -2.16
N VAL A 395 -9.68 12.91 -1.42
CA VAL A 395 -9.72 13.29 0.00
C VAL A 395 -9.88 14.80 0.22
N THR A 396 -10.02 15.59 -0.85
CA THR A 396 -10.31 17.03 -0.79
C THR A 396 -11.80 17.33 -0.95
N GLN A 397 -12.56 16.45 -1.61
CA GLN A 397 -13.98 16.66 -1.90
C GLN A 397 -14.90 16.34 -0.72
N ALA A 398 -15.88 17.21 -0.50
CA ALA A 398 -16.84 17.07 0.60
C ALA A 398 -18.16 16.40 0.19
N VAL A 399 -18.49 16.34 -1.10
CA VAL A 399 -19.82 15.92 -1.60
C VAL A 399 -19.77 14.50 -2.14
N ASP A 400 -18.98 14.26 -3.18
CA ASP A 400 -18.91 13.01 -3.93
C ASP A 400 -17.47 12.45 -4.03
N PRO A 401 -16.74 12.28 -2.89
CA PRO A 401 -15.31 11.89 -2.88
C PRO A 401 -15.00 10.53 -3.52
N HIS A 402 -16.02 9.70 -3.76
CA HIS A 402 -15.88 8.43 -4.48
C HIS A 402 -15.75 8.60 -6.00
N ARG A 403 -15.99 9.80 -6.57
CA ARG A 403 -16.01 10.03 -8.04
C ARG A 403 -14.63 10.37 -8.60
N VAL A 404 -13.67 9.47 -8.41
CA VAL A 404 -12.34 9.56 -9.04
C VAL A 404 -12.45 9.23 -10.53
N THR A 405 -12.16 10.20 -11.39
CA THR A 405 -12.17 10.08 -12.86
C THR A 405 -10.78 10.14 -13.50
N ALA A 406 -9.71 9.99 -12.71
CA ALA A 406 -8.35 9.90 -13.23
C ALA A 406 -8.11 8.53 -13.89
N GLU A 407 -7.34 8.52 -14.98
CA GLU A 407 -7.01 7.31 -15.76
C GLU A 407 -8.27 6.50 -16.14
N TYR A 408 -8.42 5.26 -15.66
CA TYR A 408 -9.58 4.41 -15.95
C TYR A 408 -10.79 4.66 -15.03
N GLY A 409 -10.75 5.71 -14.20
CA GLY A 409 -11.74 5.97 -13.16
C GLY A 409 -11.59 5.04 -11.96
N ASN A 410 -12.69 4.81 -11.23
CA ASN A 410 -12.72 4.10 -9.96
C ASN A 410 -13.36 2.71 -10.09
N GLN A 411 -12.78 1.69 -9.47
CA GLN A 411 -13.47 0.39 -9.33
C GLN A 411 -14.44 0.44 -8.13
N GLY A 412 -15.53 -0.35 -8.21
CA GLY A 412 -16.57 -0.44 -7.15
C GLY A 412 -17.80 0.47 -7.32
N SER A 413 -17.82 1.35 -8.34
CA SER A 413 -18.94 2.29 -8.56
C SER A 413 -19.98 1.88 -9.61
N ASP A 414 -19.72 0.86 -10.45
CA ASP A 414 -20.69 0.34 -11.42
C ASP A 414 -21.39 -0.91 -10.87
N PHE A 415 -22.55 -0.71 -10.23
CA PHE A 415 -23.42 -1.79 -9.77
C PHE A 415 -24.90 -1.41 -9.93
N LYS A 416 -25.78 -2.40 -9.81
CA LYS A 416 -27.24 -2.21 -9.90
C LYS A 416 -27.89 -2.60 -8.57
N GLY A 417 -28.48 -1.62 -7.89
CA GLY A 417 -29.15 -1.80 -6.60
C GLY A 417 -28.25 -1.45 -5.42
N VAL A 418 -27.41 -2.40 -4.99
CA VAL A 418 -26.51 -2.26 -3.83
C VAL A 418 -25.16 -2.89 -4.17
N ALA A 419 -24.06 -2.31 -3.67
CA ALA A 419 -22.72 -2.90 -3.79
C ALA A 419 -22.68 -4.25 -3.05
N THR A 420 -22.38 -5.34 -3.76
CA THR A 420 -22.21 -6.68 -3.17
C THR A 420 -20.80 -6.93 -2.62
N GLU A 421 -19.86 -6.10 -3.05
CA GLU A 421 -18.45 -6.10 -2.66
C GLU A 421 -17.93 -4.65 -2.62
N GLY A 422 -16.83 -4.43 -1.91
CA GLY A 422 -16.09 -3.16 -1.90
C GLY A 422 -14.72 -3.34 -2.57
N PHE A 423 -13.68 -2.76 -1.99
CA PHE A 423 -12.29 -3.00 -2.41
C PHE A 423 -11.45 -3.47 -1.22
N GLY A 424 -10.61 -4.49 -1.41
CA GLY A 424 -9.91 -5.22 -0.34
C GLY A 424 -9.23 -4.34 0.71
N TRP A 425 -8.32 -3.46 0.28
CA TRP A 425 -7.64 -2.53 1.18
C TRP A 425 -8.57 -1.46 1.80
N VAL A 426 -9.70 -1.12 1.18
CA VAL A 426 -10.61 -0.07 1.70
C VAL A 426 -11.46 -0.67 2.82
N ASN A 427 -12.01 -1.87 2.56
CA ASN A 427 -12.68 -2.69 3.57
C ASN A 427 -11.79 -2.85 4.81
N ALA A 428 -10.51 -3.20 4.61
CA ALA A 428 -9.52 -3.31 5.68
C ALA A 428 -9.22 -1.97 6.37
N SER A 429 -9.04 -0.87 5.62
CA SER A 429 -8.79 0.46 6.21
C SER A 429 -9.92 0.95 7.11
N TYR A 430 -11.16 0.61 6.75
CA TYR A 430 -12.35 0.98 7.51
C TYR A 430 -12.40 0.24 8.85
N VAL A 431 -12.26 -1.09 8.84
CA VAL A 431 -12.25 -1.87 10.09
C VAL A 431 -11.01 -1.64 10.94
N TYR A 432 -9.85 -1.36 10.33
CA TYR A 432 -8.62 -1.03 11.06
C TYR A 432 -8.67 0.38 11.68
N GLY A 433 -9.10 1.39 10.93
CA GLY A 433 -9.33 2.73 11.47
C GLY A 433 -10.34 2.74 12.61
N LEU A 434 -11.36 1.87 12.53
CA LEU A 434 -12.30 1.63 13.63
C LEU A 434 -11.68 0.96 14.86
N GLN A 435 -10.46 0.43 14.84
CA GLN A 435 -9.74 0.05 16.07
C GLN A 435 -9.00 1.23 16.71
N ILE A 436 -8.67 2.25 15.92
CA ILE A 436 -7.91 3.43 16.37
C ILE A 436 -8.84 4.46 17.04
N VAL A 437 -10.04 4.70 16.48
CA VAL A 437 -10.98 5.70 17.02
C VAL A 437 -11.80 5.20 18.21
N ASN A 438 -12.00 6.08 19.20
CA ASN A 438 -12.68 5.74 20.46
C ASN A 438 -14.22 5.64 20.33
N ALA A 439 -14.89 5.19 21.39
CA ALA A 439 -16.34 4.95 21.39
C ALA A 439 -17.20 6.23 21.20
N HIS A 440 -16.70 7.42 21.55
CA HIS A 440 -17.40 8.68 21.29
C HIS A 440 -17.26 9.07 19.82
N MET A 441 -16.05 8.98 19.27
CA MET A 441 -15.79 9.20 17.84
C MET A 441 -16.65 8.29 16.95
N LYS A 442 -16.79 7.00 17.30
CA LYS A 442 -17.65 6.04 16.58
C LYS A 442 -19.12 6.47 16.51
N ARG A 443 -19.66 7.09 17.57
CA ARG A 443 -21.03 7.63 17.56
C ARG A 443 -21.15 8.88 16.69
N ALA A 444 -20.16 9.76 16.73
CA ALA A 444 -20.12 10.96 15.89
C ALA A 444 -19.98 10.62 14.39
N LEU A 445 -19.17 9.62 14.05
CA LEU A 445 -19.07 9.05 12.69
C LEU A 445 -20.41 8.47 12.22
N GLY A 446 -21.09 7.69 13.07
CA GLY A 446 -22.44 7.16 12.78
C GLY A 446 -23.54 8.22 12.66
N ALA A 447 -23.29 9.45 13.14
CA ALA A 447 -24.16 10.61 12.95
C ALA A 447 -23.72 11.53 11.78
N LEU A 448 -22.70 11.14 11.00
CA LEU A 448 -22.06 11.92 9.94
C LEU A 448 -21.56 13.32 10.41
N THR A 449 -21.05 13.39 11.64
CA THR A 449 -20.39 14.60 12.17
C THR A 449 -18.96 14.70 11.64
N THR A 450 -18.58 15.82 11.02
CA THR A 450 -17.19 16.06 10.57
C THR A 450 -16.22 16.13 11.75
N TRP A 451 -14.94 15.80 11.53
CA TRP A 451 -13.89 15.90 12.56
C TRP A 451 -13.88 17.28 13.23
N ASP A 452 -13.91 18.34 12.43
CA ASP A 452 -13.76 19.71 12.91
C ASP A 452 -15.01 20.19 13.70
N THR A 453 -16.17 19.58 13.47
CA THR A 453 -17.38 19.76 14.31
C THR A 453 -17.25 18.94 15.60
N PHE A 454 -16.84 17.69 15.51
CA PHE A 454 -16.62 16.81 16.65
C PHE A 454 -15.58 17.37 17.64
N LYS A 455 -14.45 17.89 17.14
CA LYS A 455 -13.38 18.46 17.96
C LYS A 455 -13.86 19.73 18.69
N LYS A 456 -14.59 20.63 18.02
CA LYS A 456 -15.21 21.81 18.67
C LYS A 456 -16.19 21.40 19.77
N ALA A 457 -17.10 20.47 19.47
CA ALA A 457 -18.09 19.95 20.43
C ALA A 457 -17.49 19.09 21.57
N THR A 458 -16.18 18.83 21.56
CA THR A 458 -15.47 18.07 22.60
C THR A 458 -14.30 18.83 23.23
N GLN A 459 -14.06 20.08 22.85
CA GLN A 459 -13.09 20.95 23.52
C GLN A 459 -13.68 21.52 24.82
N PRO A 460 -12.94 21.49 25.95
CA PRO A 460 -13.46 21.96 27.24
C PRO A 460 -13.94 23.41 27.28
N GLU A 461 -13.38 24.27 26.42
CA GLU A 461 -13.68 25.71 26.37
C GLU A 461 -15.13 25.98 25.95
N TYR A 462 -15.67 25.21 24.98
CA TYR A 462 -17.07 25.34 24.54
C TYR A 462 -18.09 24.89 25.60
N ALA A 463 -17.69 24.08 26.59
CA ALA A 463 -18.55 23.69 27.70
C ALA A 463 -18.83 24.83 28.71
N LEU A 464 -18.13 25.96 28.59
CA LEU A 464 -18.32 27.15 29.43
C LEU A 464 -19.10 28.27 28.73
N GLU A 465 -19.02 28.40 27.41
CA GLU A 465 -19.69 29.48 26.67
C GLU A 465 -21.19 29.20 26.42
N ASP A 466 -21.57 27.98 26.04
CA ASP A 466 -22.97 27.60 25.76
C ASP A 466 -23.81 27.37 27.04
N HIS A 467 -23.27 27.70 28.22
CA HIS A 467 -23.98 27.71 29.50
C HIS A 467 -24.15 29.13 30.08
N GLY A 468 -23.97 30.16 29.23
CA GLY A 468 -24.38 31.54 29.53
C GLY A 468 -25.89 31.72 29.78
N HIS A 469 -26.72 30.75 29.41
CA HIS A 469 -28.12 30.69 29.82
C HIS A 469 -28.28 30.18 31.25
N VAL A 470 -28.15 31.10 32.21
CA VAL A 470 -28.60 30.92 33.59
C VAL A 470 -30.07 30.48 33.58
N LEU A 471 -30.31 29.20 33.86
CA LEU A 471 -31.62 28.70 34.25
C LEU A 471 -32.04 29.44 35.53
N LYS A 472 -32.89 30.45 35.38
CA LYS A 472 -33.58 31.06 36.52
C LYS A 472 -34.23 29.92 37.32
N PRO A 473 -33.91 29.75 38.62
CA PRO A 473 -34.51 28.68 39.40
C PRO A 473 -36.03 28.76 39.32
N PHE A 474 -36.68 27.63 39.01
CA PHE A 474 -38.14 27.57 39.05
C PHE A 474 -38.59 27.89 40.47
N ALA A 475 -39.20 29.05 40.66
CA ALA A 475 -39.57 29.56 41.97
C ALA A 475 -40.72 28.74 42.55
N ALA A 476 -40.38 27.65 43.23
CA ALA A 476 -41.31 26.88 44.04
C ALA A 476 -41.94 27.83 45.08
N LYS A 477 -43.25 28.07 44.97
CA LYS A 477 -43.99 28.88 45.94
C LYS A 477 -43.84 28.25 47.33
N PRO A 478 -43.27 28.95 48.33
CA PRO A 478 -43.33 28.48 49.71
C PRO A 478 -44.78 28.45 50.19
N LEU A 479 -45.14 27.44 50.98
CA LEU A 479 -46.30 27.58 51.87
C LEU A 479 -45.97 28.60 52.98
N HIS A 480 -47.00 29.21 53.55
CA HIS A 480 -46.88 30.27 54.55
C HIS A 480 -45.97 29.89 55.74
N PRO A 481 -44.93 30.69 56.04
CA PRO A 481 -44.39 30.80 57.39
C PRO A 481 -45.23 31.80 58.21
N ALA A 482 -45.38 31.53 59.50
CA ALA A 482 -46.03 32.44 60.44
C ALA A 482 -45.00 33.17 61.34
N ALA A 483 -45.34 34.39 61.75
CA ALA A 483 -44.74 35.19 62.82
C ALA A 483 -43.25 35.65 62.70
N GLN A 484 -43.09 36.95 62.93
CA GLN A 484 -41.84 37.67 63.27
C GLN A 484 -41.44 37.39 64.75
N PRO A 485 -40.21 37.73 65.27
CA PRO A 485 -39.63 39.09 65.15
C PRO A 485 -38.09 39.30 65.13
N ASN A 486 -37.72 40.53 64.74
CA ASN A 486 -36.55 41.36 65.08
C ASN A 486 -35.21 40.77 65.56
N ALA A 487 -34.13 41.10 64.83
CA ALA A 487 -32.93 41.75 65.39
C ALA A 487 -32.09 42.46 64.30
N GLN A 488 -31.38 43.54 64.68
CA GLN A 488 -30.34 44.27 63.93
C GLN A 488 -29.50 45.10 64.94
N PRO A 489 -28.29 45.62 64.61
CA PRO A 489 -27.28 45.15 63.64
C PRO A 489 -25.87 45.08 64.32
N VAL A 490 -24.84 45.76 63.75
CA VAL A 490 -23.43 45.91 64.22
C VAL A 490 -22.48 44.72 63.89
N GLY A 491 -21.22 44.91 63.43
CA GLY A 491 -20.58 46.12 62.88
C GLY A 491 -19.03 46.21 62.99
N MET A 492 -18.41 46.93 62.02
CA MET A 492 -17.06 47.54 62.02
C MET A 492 -15.75 46.70 61.88
N TYR A 493 -14.70 47.44 61.49
CA TYR A 493 -13.24 47.15 61.38
C TYR A 493 -12.78 46.18 60.27
N GLY A 494 -11.89 46.54 59.32
CA GLY A 494 -11.43 47.88 58.85
C GLY A 494 -9.92 48.16 58.95
N SER A 495 -9.38 49.00 58.04
CA SER A 495 -7.95 49.44 57.91
C SER A 495 -6.98 48.36 57.41
N LYS A 496 -5.86 48.64 56.69
CA LYS A 496 -5.20 49.85 56.12
C LYS A 496 -4.04 49.37 55.17
N MET A 497 -3.42 50.11 54.25
CA MET A 497 -3.56 51.45 53.63
C MET A 497 -2.63 51.51 52.38
N THR A 498 -2.94 52.31 51.32
CA THR A 498 -2.02 53.04 50.38
C THR A 498 -0.72 52.37 49.84
N ALA A 499 -0.23 52.55 48.61
CA ALA A 499 -0.44 53.50 47.49
C ALA A 499 0.50 53.04 46.32
N ASN A 500 0.57 53.54 45.07
CA ASN A 500 -0.18 54.41 44.11
C ASN A 500 0.59 54.31 42.74
N GLU A 501 0.23 54.84 41.55
CA GLU A 501 -0.88 55.67 41.05
C GLU A 501 -1.12 55.51 39.51
N SER A 502 -1.91 56.43 38.95
CA SER A 502 -2.10 56.89 37.55
C SER A 502 -0.83 57.02 36.64
N SER A 503 -0.84 57.19 35.30
CA SER A 503 -1.85 57.31 34.19
C SER A 503 -1.09 57.54 32.84
N ALA A 504 -1.64 57.45 31.61
CA ALA A 504 -2.80 56.77 31.00
C ALA A 504 -2.78 56.98 29.45
N ASP A 505 -3.78 56.45 28.74
CA ASP A 505 -4.15 56.66 27.31
C ASP A 505 -4.64 58.11 26.99
N PRO A 506 -4.96 58.56 25.73
CA PRO A 506 -5.38 57.76 24.55
C PRO A 506 -4.98 58.20 23.08
N LEU A 507 -5.16 57.26 22.13
CA LEU A 507 -5.76 57.36 20.76
C LEU A 507 -5.18 58.21 19.58
N LEU A 508 -5.21 57.54 18.40
CA LEU A 508 -5.73 57.93 17.07
C LEU A 508 -4.89 58.47 15.88
N ASP A 509 -5.07 57.73 14.77
CA ASP A 509 -5.27 58.10 13.35
C ASP A 509 -4.14 58.12 12.29
N ALA A 510 -4.55 58.01 11.02
CA ALA A 510 -3.73 57.50 9.90
C ALA A 510 -3.65 58.44 8.67
N HIS A 511 -2.75 58.15 7.69
CA HIS A 511 -3.04 58.15 6.22
C HIS A 511 -1.85 57.94 5.25
N LYS A 512 -2.17 57.39 4.06
CA LYS A 512 -1.55 57.55 2.70
C LYS A 512 -0.23 56.82 2.33
N GLY A 513 -0.22 56.25 1.11
CA GLY A 513 0.96 55.94 0.26
C GLY A 513 1.23 57.06 -0.76
N PRO A 514 1.86 56.83 -1.96
CA PRO A 514 1.97 55.57 -2.72
C PRO A 514 3.41 55.23 -3.23
N GLU A 515 3.53 54.21 -4.11
CA GLU A 515 4.74 53.93 -4.94
C GLU A 515 4.93 54.99 -6.08
N PRO A 516 6.08 55.06 -6.80
CA PRO A 516 6.39 54.09 -7.89
C PRO A 516 7.89 53.82 -8.20
N GLY A 517 8.18 52.89 -9.13
CA GLY A 517 9.30 53.03 -10.09
C GLY A 517 10.39 51.94 -10.11
N SER A 518 10.49 51.23 -11.24
CA SER A 518 11.58 50.30 -11.62
C SER A 518 12.58 51.00 -12.58
N PRO A 519 13.49 50.30 -13.31
CA PRO A 519 14.35 49.15 -12.99
C PRO A 519 15.84 49.47 -13.33
N HIS A 520 16.78 48.51 -13.22
CA HIS A 520 17.79 48.25 -14.27
C HIS A 520 18.57 46.94 -14.02
N ALA A 521 19.19 46.39 -15.07
CA ALA A 521 19.99 45.17 -15.04
C ALA A 521 21.29 45.31 -15.85
N SER A 522 22.34 44.57 -15.47
CA SER A 522 23.35 43.98 -16.38
C SER A 522 24.37 43.14 -15.59
N ALA A 523 25.04 42.18 -16.24
CA ALA A 523 26.04 41.29 -15.64
C ALA A 523 27.46 41.55 -16.21
N THR A 524 28.50 41.15 -15.47
CA THR A 524 29.87 40.97 -15.99
C THR A 524 30.67 39.92 -15.20
N SER A 525 31.76 39.46 -15.81
CA SER A 525 32.52 38.23 -15.52
C SER A 525 33.65 38.33 -14.48
N VAL A 526 33.82 37.27 -13.66
CA VAL A 526 35.01 36.38 -13.56
C VAL A 526 36.37 37.03 -13.98
N PRO A 527 37.44 37.06 -13.14
CA PRO A 527 38.24 35.84 -12.88
C PRO A 527 39.12 35.67 -11.60
N LEU A 528 39.51 34.40 -11.36
CA LEU A 528 40.76 33.89 -10.73
C LEU A 528 40.99 33.91 -9.19
N GLN A 529 41.95 33.06 -8.77
CA GLN A 529 42.34 32.61 -7.41
C GLN A 529 43.74 33.21 -7.01
N PRO A 530 44.54 32.69 -6.04
CA PRO A 530 44.31 31.82 -4.85
C PRO A 530 44.98 32.32 -3.53
N VAL A 531 44.62 31.73 -2.37
CA VAL A 531 45.45 31.71 -1.13
C VAL A 531 45.31 30.33 -0.43
N ALA A 532 46.31 29.93 0.36
CA ALA A 532 46.55 28.55 0.80
C ALA A 532 46.11 28.19 2.25
N VAL A 533 46.33 26.91 2.60
CA VAL A 533 46.02 26.22 3.87
C VAL A 533 46.96 26.62 5.02
N ALA A 534 46.50 26.48 6.26
CA ALA A 534 47.34 26.44 7.46
C ALA A 534 46.90 25.30 8.42
N ASP A 535 47.87 24.56 8.96
CA ASP A 535 47.65 23.39 9.83
C ASP A 535 47.32 23.73 11.29
N ARG A 536 46.73 22.74 12.00
CA ARG A 536 47.09 22.45 13.40
C ARG A 536 46.73 21.02 13.80
N ALA A 537 47.63 20.35 14.52
CA ALA A 537 47.49 18.97 14.98
C ALA A 537 48.01 18.78 16.42
N VAL A 538 47.34 17.90 17.17
CA VAL A 538 47.76 17.29 18.47
C VAL A 538 47.16 15.88 18.47
N ALA A 539 47.88 14.82 18.13
CA ALA A 539 48.91 14.10 18.90
C ALA A 539 48.33 13.13 19.97
N ALA A 540 48.77 11.87 19.92
CA ALA A 540 48.41 10.77 20.83
C ALA A 540 49.63 9.85 21.06
N PRO A 541 49.74 9.14 22.20
CA PRO A 541 50.91 8.32 22.55
C PRO A 541 50.91 6.89 21.97
N VAL A 542 52.02 6.18 22.18
CA VAL A 542 52.46 4.94 21.47
C VAL A 542 52.79 3.82 22.48
N LEU A 543 52.70 2.55 22.04
CA LEU A 543 53.51 1.35 22.41
C LEU A 543 52.98 0.17 21.55
N THR A 544 53.64 -0.23 20.44
CA THR A 544 54.60 -1.36 20.31
C THR A 544 54.06 -2.71 20.82
N ASP A 545 54.01 -3.79 20.02
CA ASP A 545 55.23 -4.44 19.48
C ASP A 545 55.08 -5.20 18.13
N THR A 546 56.26 -5.50 17.59
CA THR A 546 56.76 -6.25 16.43
C THR A 546 56.13 -7.64 16.11
N THR A 547 56.15 -8.17 14.87
CA THR A 547 57.35 -8.61 14.11
C THR A 547 57.14 -8.79 12.57
N ALA A 548 58.28 -8.96 11.86
CA ALA A 548 58.54 -9.07 10.41
C ALA A 548 57.90 -10.30 9.68
N VAL A 549 57.98 -10.54 8.35
CA VAL A 549 59.08 -10.42 7.35
C VAL A 549 58.59 -10.09 5.91
N ALA A 550 59.52 -9.63 5.05
CA ALA A 550 59.47 -9.26 3.62
C ALA A 550 58.98 -10.38 2.64
N HIS A 551 58.77 -10.20 1.30
CA HIS A 551 59.60 -9.50 0.29
C HIS A 551 58.87 -9.10 -1.03
N ALA A 552 59.45 -8.11 -1.74
CA ALA A 552 59.67 -7.93 -3.20
C ALA A 552 58.87 -8.75 -4.26
N ALA A 553 58.60 -8.28 -5.49
CA ALA A 553 58.81 -6.97 -6.17
C ALA A 553 57.92 -6.86 -7.44
N ALA A 554 58.02 -5.76 -8.20
CA ALA A 554 57.14 -5.42 -9.34
C ALA A 554 57.65 -5.87 -10.73
N SER A 555 56.74 -5.97 -11.70
CA SER A 555 56.99 -5.71 -13.13
C SER A 555 55.68 -5.39 -13.87
N ALA A 556 55.76 -4.73 -15.03
CA ALA A 556 54.61 -4.39 -15.88
C ALA A 556 54.95 -4.57 -17.37
N ALA A 557 53.99 -5.08 -18.16
CA ALA A 557 54.08 -5.22 -19.62
C ALA A 557 52.68 -5.17 -20.28
N ALA A 558 52.62 -4.84 -21.57
CA ALA A 558 51.39 -4.50 -22.30
C ALA A 558 50.92 -5.62 -23.29
N PRO A 559 49.68 -5.56 -23.84
CA PRO A 559 49.01 -6.70 -24.48
C PRO A 559 48.91 -6.64 -26.02
N ALA A 560 48.67 -7.80 -26.67
CA ALA A 560 48.19 -7.98 -28.06
C ALA A 560 47.86 -9.47 -28.33
N PRO A 561 47.14 -9.85 -29.41
CA PRO A 561 46.03 -9.19 -30.11
C PRO A 561 44.82 -10.15 -30.33
N ALA A 562 43.78 -9.70 -31.06
CA ALA A 562 42.62 -10.51 -31.48
C ALA A 562 42.67 -10.89 -32.99
N PRO A 563 41.97 -11.95 -33.44
CA PRO A 563 41.83 -12.32 -34.85
C PRO A 563 40.53 -11.81 -35.51
N THR A 564 40.54 -11.65 -36.83
CA THR A 564 39.42 -11.24 -37.70
C THR A 564 39.44 -12.01 -39.04
N PRO A 565 38.38 -11.96 -39.90
CA PRO A 565 37.84 -13.18 -40.53
C PRO A 565 38.26 -13.46 -41.99
N ALA A 566 37.79 -14.60 -42.51
CA ALA A 566 37.87 -15.01 -43.93
C ALA A 566 36.51 -15.56 -44.45
N SER A 567 36.34 -15.60 -45.77
CA SER A 567 35.12 -15.98 -46.54
C SER A 567 35.47 -16.06 -48.04
N PRO A 568 34.64 -16.56 -48.99
CA PRO A 568 33.37 -17.32 -48.92
C PRO A 568 33.40 -18.60 -49.83
N THR A 569 32.24 -19.04 -50.36
CA THR A 569 31.95 -20.15 -51.33
C THR A 569 31.93 -21.58 -50.72
N THR A 570 31.06 -22.53 -51.13
CA THR A 570 30.07 -22.59 -52.25
C THR A 570 28.83 -23.43 -51.87
N THR A 571 27.66 -23.19 -52.50
CA THR A 571 26.40 -23.96 -52.34
C THR A 571 26.30 -25.15 -53.33
N PRO A 572 25.48 -26.21 -53.09
CA PRO A 572 24.06 -26.17 -53.52
C PRO A 572 23.02 -27.02 -52.73
N ALA A 573 21.73 -26.75 -53.01
CA ALA A 573 20.56 -27.66 -53.04
C ALA A 573 19.98 -28.35 -51.76
N ILE A 574 18.97 -27.69 -51.17
CA ILE A 574 17.59 -28.18 -50.83
C ILE A 574 17.39 -29.64 -50.36
N GLN A 575 16.88 -29.81 -49.13
CA GLN A 575 15.75 -30.70 -48.80
C GLN A 575 15.05 -30.26 -47.49
N HIS A 576 13.73 -30.45 -47.38
CA HIS A 576 12.95 -30.19 -46.15
C HIS A 576 12.87 -31.45 -45.27
N PRO A 577 12.94 -31.30 -43.93
CA PRO A 577 12.38 -32.28 -43.00
C PRO A 577 11.17 -31.76 -42.21
N THR A 578 10.27 -32.69 -41.91
CA THR A 578 8.98 -32.56 -41.21
C THR A 578 9.13 -32.16 -39.73
N ALA A 579 8.03 -31.69 -39.12
CA ALA A 579 7.95 -31.40 -37.69
C ALA A 579 8.22 -32.63 -36.80
N ILE A 580 8.78 -32.39 -35.60
CA ILE A 580 8.99 -33.38 -34.54
C ILE A 580 8.15 -32.98 -33.32
N ALA A 581 7.41 -33.92 -32.74
CA ALA A 581 6.54 -33.69 -31.59
C ALA A 581 7.29 -33.80 -30.25
N MET A 582 6.79 -33.14 -29.21
CA MET A 582 7.31 -33.26 -27.84
C MET A 582 6.78 -34.52 -27.13
N PRO A 583 7.58 -35.18 -26.28
CA PRO A 583 7.15 -36.35 -25.52
C PRO A 583 6.28 -35.98 -24.31
N ALA A 584 5.30 -36.82 -24.00
CA ALA A 584 4.45 -36.74 -22.81
C ALA A 584 5.10 -37.45 -21.59
N PRO A 585 4.75 -37.07 -20.34
CA PRO A 585 5.32 -37.68 -19.14
C PRO A 585 4.79 -39.10 -18.87
N LEU A 586 5.64 -39.95 -18.29
CA LEU A 586 5.31 -41.33 -17.89
C LEU A 586 4.75 -41.39 -16.47
N ALA A 587 3.72 -42.21 -16.26
CA ALA A 587 3.16 -42.53 -14.94
C ALA A 587 3.76 -43.84 -14.37
N PRO A 588 3.97 -43.96 -13.04
CA PRO A 588 4.51 -45.17 -12.42
C PRO A 588 3.41 -46.20 -12.11
N THR A 589 3.54 -47.41 -12.64
CA THR A 589 2.74 -48.59 -12.25
C THR A 589 3.47 -49.40 -11.16
N PHE A 590 2.72 -49.93 -10.18
CA PHE A 590 3.24 -50.70 -9.05
C PHE A 590 2.84 -52.19 -9.10
N THR A 591 3.30 -52.96 -8.10
CA THR A 591 2.96 -54.38 -7.76
C THR A 591 3.85 -55.45 -8.45
N PRO A 592 3.92 -56.71 -7.95
CA PRO A 592 4.94 -57.05 -6.92
C PRO A 592 5.62 -58.43 -7.04
N THR A 593 6.77 -58.64 -6.37
CA THR A 593 7.37 -59.97 -6.15
C THR A 593 8.00 -60.11 -4.75
N LEU A 594 7.92 -61.31 -4.15
CA LEU A 594 8.49 -61.65 -2.83
C LEU A 594 9.89 -62.28 -2.94
N ALA A 595 10.73 -62.14 -1.89
CA ALA A 595 11.51 -63.25 -1.32
C ALA A 595 12.12 -62.94 0.06
N LEU A 596 11.96 -63.92 0.96
CA LEU A 596 12.44 -64.06 2.34
C LEU A 596 13.95 -63.81 2.59
N THR A 597 14.32 -63.27 3.76
CA THR A 597 15.02 -64.02 4.84
C THR A 597 15.18 -63.20 6.15
N SER A 598 15.39 -63.89 7.27
CA SER A 598 15.67 -63.33 8.62
C SER A 598 16.62 -64.29 9.37
N PRO A 599 17.28 -63.92 10.50
CA PRO A 599 16.61 -64.07 11.81
C PRO A 599 17.12 -63.19 13.00
N SER A 600 16.36 -63.23 14.12
CA SER A 600 16.74 -62.87 15.51
C SER A 600 16.98 -61.38 15.84
N SER A 601 16.66 -60.87 17.05
CA SER A 601 16.14 -61.47 18.30
C SER A 601 15.08 -60.58 19.01
N ALA A 602 14.46 -61.07 20.09
CA ALA A 602 13.36 -60.44 20.86
C ALA A 602 13.77 -60.25 22.37
N PRO A 603 12.93 -59.85 23.38
CA PRO A 603 11.46 -60.03 23.52
C PRO A 603 10.60 -58.94 24.25
N ALA A 604 9.26 -59.12 24.21
CA ALA A 604 8.22 -58.73 25.21
C ALA A 604 7.96 -57.22 25.51
N SER A 605 6.77 -56.76 25.95
CA SER A 605 5.42 -57.35 26.15
C SER A 605 4.33 -56.25 25.96
N ALA A 606 3.30 -56.45 25.14
CA ALA A 606 1.93 -56.91 25.49
C ALA A 606 0.86 -55.79 25.66
N LEU A 607 -0.36 -56.09 25.21
CA LEU A 607 -1.54 -55.22 25.01
C LEU A 607 -2.70 -55.69 25.95
N PRO A 608 -3.87 -54.99 26.14
CA PRO A 608 -4.85 -54.77 25.06
C PRO A 608 -5.78 -53.53 25.13
N THR A 609 -6.46 -53.27 24.00
CA THR A 609 -7.68 -52.46 23.84
C THR A 609 -8.96 -53.31 23.90
N PRO A 610 -10.13 -52.68 24.16
CA PRO A 610 -11.43 -53.28 23.81
C PRO A 610 -12.35 -52.37 22.96
N GLN A 611 -13.30 -53.01 22.27
CA GLN A 611 -14.51 -52.50 21.60
C GLN A 611 -15.50 -53.68 21.48
N PRO A 612 -16.78 -53.47 21.11
CA PRO A 612 -17.71 -52.40 21.51
C PRO A 612 -19.00 -53.02 22.10
N ASP A 613 -19.99 -52.22 22.52
CA ASP A 613 -21.33 -52.74 22.87
C ASP A 613 -22.46 -51.74 22.59
N THR A 614 -23.71 -52.20 22.50
CA THR A 614 -24.86 -51.40 22.00
C THR A 614 -26.18 -51.60 22.75
N LEU A 615 -26.98 -50.51 22.86
CA LEU A 615 -28.39 -50.45 23.32
C LEU A 615 -28.58 -50.68 24.85
N GLN A 616 -29.60 -50.15 25.56
CA GLN A 616 -30.84 -49.45 25.13
C GLN A 616 -31.40 -48.49 26.23
N HIS A 617 -32.25 -47.54 25.81
CA HIS A 617 -33.26 -46.75 26.56
C HIS A 617 -33.03 -46.18 27.99
N ALA A 618 -33.09 -44.84 28.09
CA ALA A 618 -33.96 -44.12 29.03
C ALA A 618 -34.32 -42.72 28.47
N THR A 619 -35.56 -42.24 28.67
CA THR A 619 -36.07 -40.96 28.11
C THR A 619 -36.34 -39.91 29.19
N LEU A 620 -35.88 -38.67 28.99
CA LEU A 620 -36.40 -37.46 29.68
C LEU A 620 -36.47 -36.27 28.71
N HIS A 621 -37.40 -35.35 28.96
CA HIS A 621 -37.79 -34.26 28.05
C HIS A 621 -36.95 -32.97 28.21
N PRO A 622 -36.73 -32.22 27.11
CA PRO A 622 -36.42 -30.80 27.15
C PRO A 622 -37.66 -29.90 26.91
N GLY A 623 -37.58 -28.64 27.33
CA GLY A 623 -38.48 -27.57 26.88
C GLY A 623 -38.56 -26.38 27.86
N PRO A 624 -39.27 -25.29 27.50
CA PRO A 624 -39.80 -24.93 26.18
C PRO A 624 -39.19 -23.63 25.63
N SER A 625 -39.26 -23.43 24.31
CA SER A 625 -38.91 -22.16 23.65
C SER A 625 -40.11 -21.19 23.56
N THR A 626 -39.85 -19.88 23.61
CA THR A 626 -40.86 -18.84 23.45
C THR A 626 -41.03 -18.41 21.99
N PRO A 627 -42.27 -18.31 21.45
CA PRO A 627 -42.52 -17.94 20.06
C PRO A 627 -42.68 -16.43 19.84
N VAL A 628 -42.25 -15.95 18.68
CA VAL A 628 -42.54 -14.59 18.16
C VAL A 628 -43.74 -14.68 17.20
N PRO A 629 -44.78 -13.84 17.33
CA PRO A 629 -45.99 -13.96 16.51
C PRO A 629 -45.87 -13.32 15.12
N HIS A 630 -46.23 -14.08 14.08
CA HIS A 630 -46.63 -13.49 12.80
C HIS A 630 -48.05 -12.91 12.91
N VAL A 631 -48.28 -11.74 12.31
CA VAL A 631 -49.62 -11.20 12.03
C VAL A 631 -49.75 -11.00 10.52
N ARG A 632 -50.87 -11.42 9.93
CA ARG A 632 -51.13 -11.33 8.49
C ARG A 632 -52.50 -10.69 8.24
N SER A 633 -52.51 -9.62 7.42
CA SER A 633 -53.62 -9.18 6.57
C SER A 633 -55.07 -9.21 7.10
N HIS A 634 -55.67 -8.02 7.29
CA HIS A 634 -57.12 -7.84 7.10
C HIS A 634 -57.39 -6.97 5.86
N HIS A 635 -58.31 -7.40 5.00
CA HIS A 635 -58.87 -6.63 3.90
C HIS A 635 -60.18 -5.93 4.33
N ARG A 636 -60.37 -4.67 3.87
CA ARG A 636 -61.63 -4.14 3.31
C ARG A 636 -61.34 -2.78 2.64
N THR A 637 -61.48 -2.68 1.31
CA THR A 637 -62.59 -2.00 0.59
C THR A 637 -62.79 -0.52 0.96
N GLY A 638 -62.73 0.44 0.04
CA GLY A 638 -62.47 0.40 -1.42
C GLY A 638 -62.99 1.66 -2.13
N SER A 639 -62.85 1.74 -3.46
CA SER A 639 -63.35 2.83 -4.36
C SER A 639 -62.69 4.22 -4.15
N ASP A 640 -62.50 5.08 -5.16
CA ASP A 640 -62.53 4.90 -6.62
C ASP A 640 -61.77 6.03 -7.35
N LEU A 641 -61.82 6.04 -8.69
CA LEU A 641 -61.26 7.06 -9.60
C LEU A 641 -59.72 7.02 -9.77
N GLY A 642 -59.15 7.31 -10.94
CA GLY A 642 -59.77 7.57 -12.24
C GLY A 642 -58.75 8.19 -13.19
N SER A 643 -58.51 7.59 -14.36
CA SER A 643 -57.43 8.02 -15.26
C SER A 643 -57.85 9.16 -16.18
N SER A 644 -57.07 10.24 -16.20
CA SER A 644 -57.00 11.17 -17.33
C SER A 644 -55.59 11.74 -17.43
N GLY A 645 -54.94 11.50 -18.57
CA GLY A 645 -53.66 12.13 -18.90
C GLY A 645 -53.89 13.26 -19.88
N SER A 646 -53.12 14.34 -19.75
CA SER A 646 -52.87 15.29 -20.84
C SER A 646 -51.40 15.62 -20.87
N ALA A 647 -50.78 15.56 -22.05
CA ALA A 647 -49.38 15.86 -22.25
C ALA A 647 -49.22 16.93 -23.33
N SER A 648 -48.25 17.82 -23.15
CA SER A 648 -47.78 18.75 -24.18
C SER A 648 -46.26 18.77 -24.14
N SER A 649 -45.62 18.15 -25.14
CA SER A 649 -44.17 17.93 -25.17
C SER A 649 -43.52 18.58 -26.39
N VAL A 650 -42.36 19.20 -26.17
CA VAL A 650 -41.37 19.53 -27.22
C VAL A 650 -39.97 19.42 -26.58
N GLY A 651 -38.99 18.69 -27.13
CA GLY A 651 -39.09 17.77 -28.27
C GLY A 651 -37.72 17.30 -28.79
N SER A 652 -37.21 16.15 -28.32
CA SER A 652 -35.92 15.59 -28.78
C SER A 652 -35.80 14.08 -28.55
N GLY A 653 -36.66 13.25 -29.17
CA GLY A 653 -36.66 11.79 -28.94
C GLY A 653 -36.79 10.86 -30.17
N ALA A 654 -37.07 11.40 -31.37
CA ALA A 654 -37.43 10.57 -32.54
C ALA A 654 -36.25 9.76 -33.14
N GLY A 655 -35.00 10.16 -32.88
CA GLY A 655 -33.81 9.46 -33.38
C GLY A 655 -33.37 8.28 -32.50
N GLU A 656 -33.44 8.43 -31.18
CA GLU A 656 -32.88 7.48 -30.24
C GLU A 656 -33.71 6.20 -30.11
N GLY A 657 -35.04 6.30 -30.16
CA GLY A 657 -35.93 5.13 -30.14
C GLY A 657 -35.57 4.10 -31.22
N LYS A 658 -35.44 4.56 -32.47
CA LYS A 658 -35.06 3.71 -33.62
C LYS A 658 -33.61 3.21 -33.57
N ARG A 659 -32.71 3.94 -32.92
CA ARG A 659 -31.33 3.48 -32.66
C ARG A 659 -31.30 2.34 -31.64
N ASN A 660 -32.03 2.51 -30.54
CA ASN A 660 -32.12 1.53 -29.45
C ASN A 660 -32.87 0.26 -29.87
N GLU A 661 -33.88 0.38 -30.73
CA GLU A 661 -34.58 -0.76 -31.34
C GLU A 661 -33.65 -1.61 -32.22
N LYS A 662 -32.89 -1.00 -33.14
CA LYS A 662 -31.86 -1.69 -33.94
C LYS A 662 -30.75 -2.33 -33.10
N ILE A 663 -30.37 -1.73 -31.98
CA ILE A 663 -29.40 -2.32 -31.04
C ILE A 663 -29.99 -3.57 -30.39
N ARG A 664 -31.26 -3.54 -29.95
CA ARG A 664 -31.96 -4.70 -29.37
C ARG A 664 -32.12 -5.85 -30.37
N GLU A 665 -32.44 -5.57 -31.63
CA GLU A 665 -32.45 -6.61 -32.69
C GLU A 665 -31.08 -7.25 -32.90
N LYS A 666 -30.00 -6.45 -32.91
CA LYS A 666 -28.63 -6.96 -33.04
C LYS A 666 -28.22 -7.85 -31.86
N VAL A 667 -28.43 -7.39 -30.63
CA VAL A 667 -28.12 -8.17 -29.42
C VAL A 667 -28.90 -9.49 -29.43
N LYS A 668 -30.21 -9.46 -29.73
CA LYS A 668 -31.01 -10.68 -29.81
C LYS A 668 -30.48 -11.67 -30.86
N LYS A 669 -30.09 -11.21 -32.06
CA LYS A 669 -29.48 -12.08 -33.07
C LYS A 669 -28.13 -12.65 -32.65
N TYR A 670 -27.30 -11.86 -31.96
CA TYR A 670 -26.03 -12.31 -31.40
C TYR A 670 -26.22 -13.37 -30.29
N ASP A 671 -27.31 -13.27 -29.52
CA ASP A 671 -27.66 -14.25 -28.49
C ASP A 671 -28.28 -15.55 -29.05
N GLU A 672 -28.75 -15.52 -30.29
CA GLU A 672 -29.21 -16.70 -31.05
C GLU A 672 -28.06 -17.45 -31.77
N LEU A 673 -26.80 -16.96 -31.68
CA LEU A 673 -25.62 -17.61 -32.25
C LEU A 673 -24.94 -18.59 -31.26
N SER A 674 -24.51 -19.76 -31.76
CA SER A 674 -23.80 -20.78 -31.00
C SER A 674 -22.32 -20.91 -31.39
N GLY A 675 -21.43 -21.02 -30.41
CA GLY A 675 -20.01 -21.40 -30.59
C GLY A 675 -19.22 -20.41 -31.46
N GLU A 676 -18.33 -20.95 -32.32
CA GLU A 676 -17.38 -20.19 -33.16
C GLU A 676 -18.01 -19.05 -33.98
N LYS A 677 -19.31 -19.11 -34.31
CA LYS A 677 -19.98 -18.01 -35.02
C LYS A 677 -20.16 -16.76 -34.17
N ARG A 678 -20.42 -16.94 -32.87
CA ARG A 678 -20.63 -15.85 -31.92
C ARG A 678 -19.30 -15.14 -31.63
N GLU A 679 -18.23 -15.93 -31.45
CA GLU A 679 -16.85 -15.48 -31.24
C GLU A 679 -16.21 -14.77 -32.45
N LYS A 680 -16.87 -14.83 -33.62
CA LYS A 680 -16.42 -14.23 -34.89
C LYS A 680 -17.27 -13.03 -35.35
N GLU A 681 -18.34 -12.72 -34.62
CA GLU A 681 -19.23 -11.57 -34.84
C GLU A 681 -19.27 -10.61 -33.63
N TYR A 682 -18.46 -10.91 -32.60
CA TYR A 682 -18.07 -10.03 -31.50
C TYR A 682 -16.87 -9.15 -31.91
#